data_AF-A0AAV9IGA6-F1
#
_entry.id   AF-A0AAV9IGA6-F1
#
_cell.length_a   1.000
_cell.length_b   1.000
_cell.length_c   1.000
_cell.angle_alpha   90.00
_cell.angle_beta   90.00
_cell.angle_gamma   90.00
#
_symmetry.space_group_name_H-M   'P 1'
#
loop_
_entity.id
_entity.type
_entity.pdbx_description
1 polymer ?
#
loop_
_entity_poly.entity_id
_entity_poly.type
_entity_poly.pdbx_seq_one_letter_code
_entity_poly.pdbx_strand_id
1 'polypeptide(L)'
;MPNSVSYGRPMTTTTSHRSLKTSSFSANNIVEKKGCVKPVAPRAAAFYKAAQRNPSTKAGTEPLQDLLTRLDEQEKRLSHLEDTRKSALDKSILSQDQLRKEEQNKTKLTEYLNKLFEKKRAIEANIEATRTRIESIKDEERILVQTIRETTVEVQCLKATLDSQQCKTSLFERESLEQKQRMEDTKGSIESLLLSLEQERQTRHQSENARNRKMNIIERLQADLKQLQRELEEQSDSIERNKNENEKLCQQIKDYANKLREGEQQLEAAQAKIQMSNNQLEASRQKTACIEEELRNLKMEKDALSKQYEELKEEESCMKAKLNELLRNIESLSEEMHRLKSQEEKSINDYKKEASRLYECLQNSMREREQLDSNINSFQEVSNETKQQWEELQKQVEDLQLLISQKEKQVEDEVNQKNNLLQQIEQAKESISLQQVEIAELDEQCRQDEITRRYLHNLVQELKGNIRVFCRIRPNLAKEIESMLADNITSEVNRLSISSASSVSSVTSSNMTTEPQFRIVSSSSVEVVAPSQRSFMETNKNSKQHLSKWSFSFDRIFGPESTQEEVFEEISQLVQSALDGYRVCIFAYGQTGSGKTYTMLGGENEGESGVIPKSMRKIFSAAESRHEHNWEFHLKASFLEIYNETIRDLLADQTTSIKERNYDIKIDRLTGATYVVGLTVEDISTPQQLEKLLRKSMANRATAATRCNERSSRSHSVFRLYISGRNKETGQERVGLLNLIDLAGSERLNSSGSTGDRLRETQHINKSLSALGDVISSLSNKEKYIPYRNSKLTYLLQDSLGGDSKTLMFVNISPTADSFQETLCSLRFAQKVNSCQIGTARRVAKVDLCAGYLNDATATSRLYS
;
A
#
# COMPACT_ATOMS: atom_id res chain seq x y z
N MET A 1 41.41 -8.57 9.53
CA MET A 1 41.69 -9.80 10.29
C MET A 1 40.87 -10.94 9.70
N PRO A 2 41.49 -11.94 9.04
CA PRO A 2 40.78 -13.06 8.42
C PRO A 2 40.92 -14.39 9.18
N ASN A 3 40.00 -15.33 8.91
CA ASN A 3 40.08 -16.79 9.10
C ASN A 3 38.92 -17.38 8.25
N SER A 4 38.99 -18.40 7.35
CA SER A 4 39.73 -19.67 7.23
C SER A 4 39.41 -20.67 8.37
N VAL A 5 39.10 -21.97 8.18
CA VAL A 5 39.57 -23.03 7.24
C VAL A 5 38.42 -24.07 7.07
N SER A 6 37.95 -24.51 5.90
CA SER A 6 38.44 -25.56 4.95
C SER A 6 38.41 -27.05 5.42
N TYR A 7 37.72 -27.96 4.70
CA TYR A 7 37.97 -29.42 4.50
C TYR A 7 36.86 -30.00 3.58
N GLY A 8 37.03 -31.02 2.71
CA GLY A 8 38.25 -31.56 2.09
C GLY A 8 38.14 -33.00 1.48
N ARG A 9 38.22 -33.12 0.12
CA ARG A 9 38.71 -34.30 -0.68
C ARG A 9 37.83 -35.61 -0.73
N PRO A 10 38.15 -36.64 -1.57
CA PRO A 10 38.61 -36.67 -3.00
C PRO A 10 38.12 -37.88 -3.89
N MET A 11 38.62 -37.95 -5.15
CA MET A 11 38.71 -39.13 -6.08
C MET A 11 37.42 -39.65 -6.78
N THR A 12 37.39 -40.20 -8.01
CA THR A 12 38.45 -40.52 -9.03
C THR A 12 37.90 -40.53 -10.48
N THR A 13 38.77 -40.20 -11.47
CA THR A 13 38.88 -40.67 -12.90
C THR A 13 37.70 -41.38 -13.60
N THR A 14 37.33 -41.11 -14.87
CA THR A 14 37.97 -40.38 -16.01
C THR A 14 36.87 -39.89 -17.01
N THR A 15 37.01 -39.48 -18.29
CA THR A 15 38.01 -39.67 -19.38
C THR A 15 37.94 -38.54 -20.44
N SER A 16 38.71 -38.65 -21.54
CA SER A 16 38.73 -37.80 -22.75
C SER A 16 37.55 -38.04 -23.73
N HIS A 17 37.27 -37.29 -24.81
CA HIS A 17 38.11 -36.36 -25.59
C HIS A 17 37.29 -35.40 -26.52
N ARG A 18 37.85 -34.20 -26.77
CA ARG A 18 37.77 -33.35 -27.99
C ARG A 18 36.44 -32.76 -28.51
N SER A 19 36.53 -31.48 -28.85
CA SER A 19 35.59 -30.61 -29.56
C SER A 19 35.61 -30.76 -31.09
N LEU A 20 34.62 -30.18 -31.77
CA LEU A 20 34.74 -29.70 -33.17
C LEU A 20 33.81 -28.51 -33.48
N LYS A 21 33.98 -27.87 -34.65
CA LYS A 21 33.25 -26.67 -35.10
C LYS A 21 32.61 -26.86 -36.49
N THR A 22 31.47 -26.22 -36.71
CA THR A 22 30.97 -25.56 -37.96
C THR A 22 30.93 -26.28 -39.32
N SER A 23 29.96 -25.86 -40.15
CA SER A 23 29.69 -26.24 -41.56
C SER A 23 29.06 -27.64 -41.77
N SER A 24 28.30 -27.91 -42.83
CA SER A 24 28.04 -27.13 -44.07
C SER A 24 26.58 -27.20 -44.56
N PHE A 25 26.23 -26.36 -45.54
CA PHE A 25 24.88 -26.19 -46.13
C PHE A 25 24.85 -26.80 -47.54
N SER A 26 23.85 -27.64 -47.90
CA SER A 26 23.34 -27.72 -49.29
C SER A 26 22.09 -28.62 -49.48
N ALA A 27 21.15 -28.08 -50.27
CA ALA A 27 19.97 -28.64 -50.93
C ALA A 27 19.87 -30.17 -51.21
N ASN A 28 18.64 -30.71 -51.19
CA ASN A 28 17.86 -30.82 -52.45
C ASN A 28 16.34 -31.06 -52.32
N ASN A 29 15.65 -30.76 -53.42
CA ASN A 29 14.19 -30.80 -53.58
C ASN A 29 13.61 -32.22 -53.75
N ILE A 30 12.30 -32.37 -53.53
CA ILE A 30 11.48 -33.44 -54.15
C ILE A 30 10.28 -32.78 -54.84
N VAL A 31 10.19 -32.90 -56.17
CA VAL A 31 9.06 -32.44 -56.99
C VAL A 31 8.83 -33.43 -58.14
N GLU A 32 7.62 -34.01 -58.19
CA GLU A 32 6.90 -34.59 -59.33
C GLU A 32 7.40 -35.82 -60.16
N LYS A 33 6.36 -36.54 -60.65
CA LYS A 33 6.16 -37.15 -61.99
C LYS A 33 6.65 -38.58 -62.33
N LYS A 34 5.63 -39.43 -62.53
CA LYS A 34 5.39 -40.36 -63.66
C LYS A 34 6.41 -41.47 -63.97
N GLY A 35 5.97 -42.72 -63.81
CA GLY A 35 6.50 -43.90 -64.50
C GLY A 35 5.49 -45.05 -64.45
N CYS A 36 5.23 -45.75 -65.57
CA CYS A 36 4.21 -46.81 -65.67
C CYS A 36 4.83 -48.11 -66.20
N VAL A 37 4.71 -49.22 -65.46
CA VAL A 37 5.18 -50.55 -65.88
C VAL A 37 4.20 -51.66 -65.47
N LYS A 38 3.42 -52.10 -66.47
CA LYS A 38 2.85 -53.44 -66.76
C LYS A 38 2.12 -54.27 -65.66
N PRO A 39 0.98 -54.92 -66.00
CA PRO A 39 0.23 -55.81 -65.11
C PRO A 39 0.66 -57.29 -65.23
N VAL A 40 0.23 -58.12 -64.27
CA VAL A 40 0.08 -59.57 -64.42
C VAL A 40 -1.33 -59.97 -63.98
N ALA A 41 -2.10 -60.58 -64.87
CA ALA A 41 -3.45 -61.08 -64.62
C ALA A 41 -3.44 -62.58 -64.24
N PRO A 42 -4.42 -63.08 -63.47
CA PRO A 42 -4.54 -64.51 -63.18
C PRO A 42 -4.89 -65.29 -64.45
N ARG A 43 -4.40 -66.54 -64.57
CA ARG A 43 -4.70 -67.42 -65.70
C ARG A 43 -5.01 -68.84 -65.25
N ALA A 44 -6.19 -69.32 -65.62
CA ALA A 44 -6.60 -70.71 -65.44
C ALA A 44 -6.22 -71.57 -66.65
N ALA A 45 -6.20 -72.89 -66.43
CA ALA A 45 -6.17 -73.99 -67.41
C ALA A 45 -4.97 -74.10 -68.38
N ALA A 46 -4.23 -75.22 -68.27
CA ALA A 46 -3.91 -76.08 -69.42
C ALA A 46 -3.33 -77.46 -69.00
N PHE A 47 -4.01 -78.53 -69.43
CA PHE A 47 -3.51 -79.86 -69.81
C PHE A 47 -2.31 -80.53 -69.11
N TYR A 48 -2.60 -81.69 -68.51
CA TYR A 48 -1.67 -82.82 -68.42
C TYR A 48 -1.94 -83.79 -69.59
N LYS A 49 -1.01 -83.91 -70.56
CA LYS A 49 -1.04 -85.03 -71.56
C LYS A 49 0.26 -85.12 -72.37
N ALA A 50 1.07 -86.15 -72.11
CA ALA A 50 1.62 -87.07 -73.12
C ALA A 50 2.77 -87.93 -72.55
N ALA A 51 2.45 -89.17 -72.17
CA ALA A 51 3.40 -90.28 -72.20
C ALA A 51 2.64 -91.49 -72.77
N GLN A 52 3.10 -92.02 -73.91
CA GLN A 52 2.47 -93.15 -74.60
C GLN A 52 3.55 -94.02 -75.23
N ARG A 53 3.21 -95.32 -75.37
CA ARG A 53 4.04 -96.42 -75.89
C ARG A 53 5.12 -96.91 -74.91
N ASN A 54 5.40 -98.21 -74.75
CA ASN A 54 4.65 -99.47 -74.99
C ASN A 54 5.56 -100.65 -74.53
N PRO A 55 5.12 -101.93 -74.53
CA PRO A 55 3.77 -102.47 -74.32
C PRO A 55 3.73 -103.67 -73.35
N SER A 56 2.50 -104.15 -73.04
CA SER A 56 2.18 -105.56 -72.68
C SER A 56 2.67 -106.09 -71.29
N THR A 57 2.05 -107.09 -70.65
CA THR A 57 0.96 -108.01 -71.04
C THR A 57 -0.09 -108.24 -69.94
N LYS A 58 -1.32 -108.59 -70.37
CA LYS A 58 -2.32 -109.46 -69.67
C LYS A 58 -2.95 -108.99 -68.34
N ALA A 59 -4.14 -108.39 -68.51
CA ALA A 59 -5.43 -108.89 -67.98
C ALA A 59 -5.53 -109.40 -66.51
N GLY A 60 -6.26 -108.63 -65.70
CA GLY A 60 -6.94 -109.06 -64.48
C GLY A 60 -8.07 -108.06 -64.18
N THR A 61 -9.27 -108.53 -63.81
CA THR A 61 -10.43 -107.67 -63.52
C THR A 61 -10.54 -107.37 -62.04
N GLU A 62 -10.55 -106.09 -61.66
CA GLU A 62 -10.97 -105.63 -60.32
C GLU A 62 -12.21 -104.73 -60.41
N PRO A 63 -13.08 -104.69 -59.37
CA PRO A 63 -14.40 -104.08 -59.48
C PRO A 63 -14.41 -102.56 -59.20
N LEU A 64 -15.52 -101.92 -59.57
CA LEU A 64 -15.78 -100.47 -59.47
C LEU A 64 -15.68 -99.88 -58.04
N GLN A 65 -15.59 -100.72 -57.00
CA GLN A 65 -15.76 -100.37 -55.60
C GLN A 65 -14.58 -99.57 -55.01
N ASP A 66 -13.35 -99.93 -55.36
CA ASP A 66 -12.12 -99.38 -54.76
C ASP A 66 -11.84 -97.93 -55.24
N LEU A 67 -12.26 -97.61 -56.47
CA LEU A 67 -12.19 -96.25 -57.02
C LEU A 67 -13.15 -95.29 -56.31
N LEU A 68 -14.33 -95.76 -55.90
CA LEU A 68 -15.30 -94.99 -55.12
C LEU A 68 -14.81 -94.73 -53.69
N THR A 69 -14.19 -95.72 -53.03
CA THR A 69 -13.65 -95.54 -51.67
C THR A 69 -12.51 -94.52 -51.64
N ARG A 70 -11.60 -94.56 -52.61
CA ARG A 70 -10.50 -93.58 -52.71
C ARG A 70 -10.98 -92.15 -53.00
N LEU A 71 -12.10 -91.98 -53.73
CA LEU A 71 -12.71 -90.67 -53.94
C LEU A 71 -13.36 -90.13 -52.65
N ASP A 72 -14.15 -90.95 -51.96
CA ASP A 72 -14.77 -90.60 -50.67
C ASP A 72 -13.72 -90.27 -49.58
N GLU A 73 -12.58 -90.97 -49.55
CA GLU A 73 -11.45 -90.60 -48.69
C GLU A 73 -10.80 -89.25 -49.06
N GLN A 74 -10.70 -88.90 -50.36
CA GLN A 74 -10.17 -87.59 -50.77
C GLN A 74 -11.15 -86.45 -50.47
N GLU A 75 -12.45 -86.67 -50.66
CA GLU A 75 -13.50 -85.68 -50.40
C GLU A 75 -13.62 -85.40 -48.88
N LYS A 76 -13.55 -86.44 -48.04
CA LYS A 76 -13.44 -86.29 -46.58
C LYS A 76 -12.16 -85.57 -46.12
N ARG A 77 -11.02 -85.82 -46.78
CA ARG A 77 -9.76 -85.08 -46.49
C ARG A 77 -9.85 -83.61 -46.92
N LEU A 78 -10.51 -83.30 -48.03
CA LEU A 78 -10.77 -81.93 -48.47
C LEU A 78 -11.69 -81.18 -47.48
N SER A 79 -12.84 -81.77 -47.12
CA SER A 79 -13.73 -81.21 -46.09
C SER A 79 -12.98 -80.94 -44.77
N HIS A 80 -12.22 -81.91 -44.26
CA HIS A 80 -11.49 -81.73 -43.01
C HIS A 80 -10.39 -80.65 -43.12
N LEU A 81 -9.75 -80.49 -44.28
CA LEU A 81 -8.79 -79.41 -44.54
C LEU A 81 -9.47 -78.04 -44.62
N GLU A 82 -10.64 -77.95 -45.23
CA GLU A 82 -11.42 -76.70 -45.30
C GLU A 82 -11.94 -76.28 -43.92
N ASP A 83 -12.49 -77.20 -43.12
CA ASP A 83 -12.93 -76.89 -41.75
C ASP A 83 -11.76 -76.52 -40.82
N THR A 84 -10.60 -77.18 -40.98
CA THR A 84 -9.38 -76.81 -40.22
C THR A 84 -8.90 -75.41 -40.63
N ARG A 85 -8.91 -75.09 -41.93
CA ARG A 85 -8.58 -73.77 -42.46
C ARG A 85 -9.55 -72.69 -41.98
N LYS A 86 -10.85 -73.01 -41.90
CA LYS A 86 -11.91 -72.11 -41.42
C LYS A 86 -11.74 -71.82 -39.94
N SER A 87 -11.56 -72.87 -39.11
CA SER A 87 -11.26 -72.72 -37.68
C SER A 87 -9.96 -71.93 -37.42
N ALA A 88 -8.93 -72.10 -38.25
CA ALA A 88 -7.70 -71.31 -38.16
C ALA A 88 -7.92 -69.83 -38.54
N LEU A 89 -8.74 -69.56 -39.57
CA LEU A 89 -9.07 -68.20 -39.99
C LEU A 89 -9.91 -67.48 -38.93
N ASP A 90 -10.94 -68.13 -38.38
CA ASP A 90 -11.81 -67.56 -37.35
C ASP A 90 -11.02 -67.25 -36.06
N LYS A 91 -10.10 -68.13 -35.65
CA LYS A 91 -9.16 -67.87 -34.54
C LYS A 91 -8.22 -66.70 -34.84
N SER A 92 -7.73 -66.56 -36.07
CA SER A 92 -6.90 -65.42 -36.49
C SER A 92 -7.66 -64.11 -36.48
N ILE A 93 -8.95 -64.11 -36.88
CA ILE A 93 -9.81 -62.92 -36.85
C ILE A 93 -10.11 -62.51 -35.40
N LEU A 94 -10.48 -63.47 -34.54
CA LEU A 94 -10.74 -63.22 -33.13
C LEU A 94 -9.51 -62.64 -32.41
N SER A 95 -8.31 -63.12 -32.74
CA SER A 95 -7.04 -62.59 -32.22
C SER A 95 -6.74 -61.17 -32.73
N GLN A 96 -7.01 -60.85 -34.00
CA GLN A 96 -6.83 -59.50 -34.53
C GLN A 96 -7.81 -58.49 -33.91
N ASP A 97 -9.06 -58.87 -33.66
CA ASP A 97 -10.03 -57.99 -32.99
C ASP A 97 -9.81 -57.86 -31.47
N GLN A 98 -9.14 -58.82 -30.83
CA GLN A 98 -8.58 -58.62 -29.48
C GLN A 98 -7.44 -57.59 -29.51
N LEU A 99 -6.45 -57.76 -30.40
CA LEU A 99 -5.34 -56.81 -30.56
C LEU A 99 -5.82 -55.38 -30.84
N ARG A 100 -6.81 -55.20 -31.74
CA ARG A 100 -7.42 -53.88 -32.01
C ARG A 100 -8.08 -53.25 -30.80
N LYS A 101 -8.71 -54.04 -29.92
CA LYS A 101 -9.30 -53.55 -28.67
C LYS A 101 -8.22 -53.16 -27.66
N GLU A 102 -7.13 -53.92 -27.59
CA GLU A 102 -5.96 -53.55 -26.77
C GLU A 102 -5.29 -52.28 -27.28
N GLU A 103 -5.11 -52.11 -28.59
CA GLU A 103 -4.60 -50.88 -29.19
C GLU A 103 -5.51 -49.68 -28.90
N GLN A 104 -6.83 -49.78 -29.11
CA GLN A 104 -7.76 -48.71 -28.75
C GLN A 104 -7.71 -48.35 -27.25
N ASN A 105 -7.63 -49.34 -26.37
CA ASN A 105 -7.52 -49.10 -24.93
C ASN A 105 -6.17 -48.46 -24.57
N LYS A 106 -5.07 -48.88 -25.21
CA LYS A 106 -3.74 -48.28 -25.06
C LYS A 106 -3.69 -46.84 -25.56
N THR A 107 -4.36 -46.51 -26.67
CA THR A 107 -4.52 -45.12 -27.15
C THR A 107 -5.29 -44.28 -26.14
N LYS A 108 -6.46 -44.74 -25.67
CA LYS A 108 -7.26 -44.04 -24.64
C LYS A 108 -6.48 -43.83 -23.32
N LEU A 109 -5.73 -44.84 -22.89
CA LEU A 109 -4.89 -44.76 -21.69
C LEU A 109 -3.74 -43.76 -21.87
N THR A 110 -3.14 -43.69 -23.07
CA THR A 110 -2.11 -42.71 -23.41
C THR A 110 -2.67 -41.28 -23.42
N GLU A 111 -3.86 -41.09 -23.98
CA GLU A 111 -4.56 -39.79 -23.97
C GLU A 111 -4.92 -39.33 -22.55
N TYR A 112 -5.37 -40.26 -21.70
CA TYR A 112 -5.65 -40.01 -20.29
C TYR A 112 -4.38 -39.68 -19.49
N LEU A 113 -3.28 -40.41 -19.73
CA LEU A 113 -1.96 -40.12 -19.16
C LEU A 113 -1.46 -38.73 -19.57
N ASN A 114 -1.60 -38.34 -20.83
CA ASN A 114 -1.21 -37.00 -21.29
C ASN A 114 -2.02 -35.91 -20.57
N LYS A 115 -3.35 -36.07 -20.46
CA LYS A 115 -4.22 -35.15 -19.70
C LYS A 115 -3.87 -35.10 -18.21
N LEU A 116 -3.37 -36.19 -17.61
CA LEU A 116 -2.83 -36.19 -16.26
C LEU A 116 -1.47 -35.47 -16.16
N PHE A 117 -0.58 -35.64 -17.15
CA PHE A 117 0.71 -34.94 -17.19
C PHE A 117 0.55 -33.43 -17.41
N GLU A 118 -0.42 -32.99 -18.22
CA GLU A 118 -0.76 -31.57 -18.38
C GLU A 118 -1.31 -30.98 -17.08
N LYS A 119 -2.26 -31.65 -16.43
CA LYS A 119 -2.73 -31.24 -15.09
C LYS A 119 -1.60 -31.21 -14.06
N LYS A 120 -0.69 -32.19 -14.09
CA LYS A 120 0.49 -32.22 -13.22
C LYS A 120 1.39 -30.99 -13.47
N ARG A 121 1.73 -30.68 -14.72
CA ARG A 121 2.54 -29.49 -15.07
C ARG A 121 1.86 -28.19 -14.64
N ALA A 122 0.55 -28.07 -14.81
CA ALA A 122 -0.21 -26.90 -14.37
C ALA A 122 -0.18 -26.74 -12.83
N ILE A 123 -0.27 -27.84 -12.09
CA ILE A 123 -0.12 -27.86 -10.62
C ILE A 123 1.32 -27.49 -10.22
N GLU A 124 2.33 -28.06 -10.86
CA GLU A 124 3.75 -27.75 -10.59
C GLU A 124 4.07 -26.27 -10.88
N ALA A 125 3.54 -25.70 -11.97
CA ALA A 125 3.67 -24.27 -12.28
C ALA A 125 2.96 -23.37 -11.26
N ASN A 126 1.75 -23.72 -10.82
CA ASN A 126 1.02 -22.97 -9.79
C ASN A 126 1.70 -23.04 -8.41
N ILE A 127 2.32 -24.18 -8.07
CA ILE A 127 3.13 -24.34 -6.85
C ILE A 127 4.34 -23.39 -6.91
N GLU A 128 5.09 -23.36 -8.02
CA GLU A 128 6.28 -22.52 -8.12
C GLU A 128 5.95 -21.02 -8.21
N ALA A 129 4.84 -20.65 -8.86
CA ALA A 129 4.32 -19.28 -8.83
C ALA A 129 3.91 -18.85 -7.41
N THR A 130 3.30 -19.76 -6.63
CA THR A 130 2.94 -19.52 -5.22
C THR A 130 4.19 -19.43 -4.34
N ARG A 131 5.22 -20.27 -4.59
CA ARG A 131 6.52 -20.22 -3.91
C ARG A 131 7.20 -18.86 -4.10
N THR A 132 7.31 -18.41 -5.35
CA THR A 132 7.88 -17.10 -5.70
C THR A 132 7.13 -15.96 -5.00
N ARG A 133 5.80 -16.04 -4.92
CA ARG A 133 4.98 -15.05 -4.21
C ARG A 133 5.16 -15.09 -2.69
N ILE A 134 5.36 -16.26 -2.09
CA ILE A 134 5.71 -16.42 -0.67
C ILE A 134 7.10 -15.83 -0.37
N GLU A 135 8.04 -15.89 -1.31
CA GLU A 135 9.37 -15.28 -1.15
C GLU A 135 9.31 -13.75 -1.28
N SER A 136 8.54 -13.19 -2.22
CA SER A 136 8.22 -11.74 -2.27
C SER A 136 7.65 -11.24 -0.94
N ILE A 137 6.64 -11.93 -0.41
CA ILE A 137 6.00 -11.56 0.87
C ILE A 137 6.98 -11.60 2.05
N LYS A 138 7.97 -12.51 2.04
CA LYS A 138 9.01 -12.58 3.08
C LYS A 138 10.04 -11.45 2.98
N ASP A 139 10.35 -10.98 1.78
CA ASP A 139 11.23 -9.82 1.63
C ASP A 139 10.48 -8.50 1.91
N GLU A 140 9.19 -8.41 1.57
CA GLU A 140 8.29 -7.35 2.06
C GLU A 140 8.20 -7.35 3.61
N GLU A 141 8.02 -8.51 4.25
CA GLU A 141 8.03 -8.66 5.71
C GLU A 141 9.37 -8.22 6.34
N ARG A 142 10.50 -8.54 5.71
CA ARG A 142 11.84 -8.09 6.16
C ARG A 142 12.00 -6.58 6.08
N ILE A 143 11.54 -5.97 4.98
CA ILE A 143 11.54 -4.50 4.83
C ILE A 143 10.67 -3.88 5.91
N LEU A 144 9.45 -4.39 6.12
CA LEU A 144 8.53 -3.90 7.14
C LEU A 144 9.14 -3.99 8.55
N VAL A 145 9.76 -5.13 8.90
CA VAL A 145 10.45 -5.33 10.19
C VAL A 145 11.65 -4.38 10.35
N GLN A 146 12.36 -4.05 9.27
CA GLN A 146 13.45 -3.08 9.32
C GLN A 146 12.91 -1.64 9.53
N THR A 147 11.89 -1.23 8.79
CA THR A 147 11.23 0.08 9.00
C THR A 147 10.60 0.20 10.39
N ILE A 148 10.02 -0.88 10.94
CA ILE A 148 9.50 -0.92 12.31
C ILE A 148 10.64 -0.74 13.33
N ARG A 149 11.84 -1.28 13.10
CA ARG A 149 13.00 -1.05 13.98
C ARG A 149 13.48 0.39 13.92
N GLU A 150 13.59 0.96 12.73
CA GLU A 150 14.05 2.34 12.52
C GLU A 150 13.08 3.34 13.16
N THR A 151 11.78 3.21 12.90
CA THR A 151 10.74 4.02 13.57
C THR A 151 10.65 3.75 15.07
N THR A 152 10.95 2.55 15.58
CA THR A 152 11.07 2.29 17.02
C THR A 152 12.22 3.07 17.65
N VAL A 153 13.37 3.20 16.97
CA VAL A 153 14.50 4.02 17.44
C VAL A 153 14.13 5.51 17.44
N GLU A 154 13.44 6.00 16.41
CA GLU A 154 12.93 7.38 16.38
C GLU A 154 11.92 7.65 17.51
N VAL A 155 10.97 6.74 17.75
CA VAL A 155 10.01 6.85 18.86
C VAL A 155 10.70 6.80 20.22
N GLN A 156 11.77 6.02 20.39
CA GLN A 156 12.58 6.05 21.61
C GLN A 156 13.33 7.38 21.79
N CYS A 157 13.87 7.96 20.71
CA CYS A 157 14.53 9.27 20.74
C CYS A 157 13.53 10.41 21.01
N LEU A 158 12.34 10.37 20.41
CA LEU A 158 11.24 11.28 20.69
C LEU A 158 10.75 11.14 22.13
N LYS A 159 10.67 9.92 22.67
CA LYS A 159 10.32 9.70 24.08
C LYS A 159 11.36 10.27 25.04
N ALA A 160 12.65 10.03 24.83
CA ALA A 160 13.71 10.65 25.62
C ALA A 160 13.67 12.19 25.54
N THR A 161 13.27 12.74 24.38
CA THR A 161 13.04 14.18 24.20
C THR A 161 11.81 14.66 24.98
N LEU A 162 10.71 13.91 24.98
CA LEU A 162 9.50 14.20 25.75
C LEU A 162 9.76 14.16 27.25
N ASP A 163 10.46 13.14 27.75
CA ASP A 163 10.86 13.00 29.15
C ASP A 163 11.76 14.19 29.58
N SER A 164 12.64 14.66 28.70
CA SER A 164 13.45 15.88 28.91
C SER A 164 12.60 17.16 28.93
N GLN A 165 11.54 17.25 28.12
CA GLN A 165 10.61 18.39 28.16
C GLN A 165 9.75 18.36 29.44
N GLN A 166 9.22 17.20 29.85
CA GLN A 166 8.46 17.05 31.09
C GLN A 166 9.29 17.44 32.32
N CYS A 167 10.58 17.12 32.33
CA CYS A 167 11.50 17.60 33.36
C CYS A 167 11.55 19.14 33.43
N LYS A 168 11.61 19.83 32.27
CA LYS A 168 11.56 21.31 32.20
C LYS A 168 10.20 21.87 32.63
N THR A 169 9.08 21.21 32.28
CA THR A 169 7.74 21.58 32.76
C THR A 169 7.68 21.52 34.29
N SER A 170 8.21 20.45 34.91
CA SER A 170 8.23 20.30 36.37
C SER A 170 9.09 21.33 37.10
N LEU A 171 10.11 21.90 36.44
CA LEU A 171 10.87 23.05 36.97
C LEU A 171 10.03 24.34 36.90
N PHE A 172 9.36 24.58 35.78
CA PHE A 172 8.53 25.78 35.59
C PHE A 172 7.29 25.79 36.51
N GLU A 173 6.68 24.64 36.75
CA GLU A 173 5.61 24.47 37.74
C GLU A 173 6.11 24.75 39.16
N ARG A 174 7.36 24.40 39.48
CA ARG A 174 7.97 24.64 40.79
C ARG A 174 8.29 26.11 41.04
N GLU A 175 8.81 26.82 40.04
CA GLU A 175 9.00 28.28 40.10
C GLU A 175 7.65 29.02 40.22
N SER A 176 6.61 28.56 39.51
CA SER A 176 5.24 29.08 39.63
C SER A 176 4.64 28.84 41.02
N LEU A 177 4.90 27.68 41.63
CA LEU A 177 4.46 27.37 42.99
C LEU A 177 5.14 28.27 44.04
N GLU A 178 6.44 28.56 43.90
CA GLU A 178 7.15 29.50 44.77
C GLU A 178 6.65 30.94 44.63
N GLN A 179 6.27 31.39 43.43
CA GLN A 179 5.58 32.68 43.26
C GLN A 179 4.21 32.69 43.96
N LYS A 180 3.45 31.60 43.84
CA LYS A 180 2.12 31.49 44.48
C LYS A 180 2.22 31.50 46.01
N GLN A 181 3.20 30.79 46.59
CA GLN A 181 3.47 30.79 48.03
C GLN A 181 3.66 32.22 48.56
N ARG A 182 4.50 33.02 47.88
CA ARG A 182 4.77 34.42 48.25
C ARG A 182 3.52 35.31 48.17
N MET A 183 2.59 35.05 47.25
CA MET A 183 1.31 35.77 47.21
C MET A 183 0.40 35.38 48.39
N GLU A 184 0.33 34.09 48.74
CA GLU A 184 -0.46 33.61 49.88
C GLU A 184 0.07 34.20 51.22
N ASP A 185 1.39 34.34 51.39
CA ASP A 185 2.01 35.01 52.54
C ASP A 185 1.63 36.51 52.63
N THR A 186 1.59 37.22 51.49
CA THR A 186 1.10 38.62 51.47
C THR A 186 -0.39 38.74 51.75
N LYS A 187 -1.20 37.73 51.36
CA LYS A 187 -2.63 37.67 51.64
C LYS A 187 -2.92 37.45 53.12
N GLY A 188 -2.20 36.54 53.79
CA GLY A 188 -2.34 36.35 55.25
C GLY A 188 -2.06 37.63 56.06
N SER A 189 -1.11 38.45 55.59
CA SER A 189 -0.82 39.77 56.17
C SER A 189 -1.97 40.79 56.01
N ILE A 190 -2.80 40.65 54.97
CA ILE A 190 -3.99 41.48 54.72
C ILE A 190 -5.19 40.97 55.53
N GLU A 191 -5.39 39.65 55.60
CA GLU A 191 -6.46 39.02 56.38
C GLU A 191 -6.31 39.31 57.89
N SER A 192 -5.07 39.41 58.39
CA SER A 192 -4.79 39.85 59.78
C SER A 192 -5.22 41.30 60.07
N LEU A 193 -5.29 42.18 59.07
CA LEU A 193 -5.71 43.58 59.24
C LEU A 193 -7.23 43.74 59.08
N LEU A 194 -7.87 42.91 58.25
CA LEU A 194 -9.33 42.82 58.14
C LEU A 194 -9.96 42.36 59.45
N LEU A 195 -9.38 41.38 60.14
CA LEU A 195 -9.92 40.86 61.40
C LEU A 195 -10.01 41.91 62.52
N SER A 196 -9.12 42.92 62.51
CA SER A 196 -9.18 44.06 63.43
C SER A 196 -10.21 45.14 63.05
N LEU A 197 -10.68 45.17 61.80
CA LEU A 197 -11.70 46.12 61.32
C LEU A 197 -13.13 45.57 61.45
N GLU A 198 -13.31 44.25 61.37
CA GLU A 198 -14.63 43.61 61.50
C GLU A 198 -15.24 43.79 62.92
N GLN A 199 -14.39 43.85 63.96
CA GLN A 199 -14.81 43.94 65.36
C GLN A 199 -15.50 45.27 65.74
N GLU A 200 -15.34 46.33 64.96
CA GLU A 200 -15.90 47.67 65.27
C GLU A 200 -17.31 47.89 64.68
N ARG A 201 -17.84 46.95 63.88
CA ARG A 201 -18.96 47.24 62.95
C ARG A 201 -20.34 46.68 63.30
N GLN A 202 -20.52 45.91 64.38
CA GLN A 202 -21.80 45.22 64.68
C GLN A 202 -22.51 45.54 66.02
N THR A 203 -22.30 46.72 66.61
CA THR A 203 -23.31 47.31 67.51
C THR A 203 -24.37 48.11 66.73
N ARG A 204 -25.22 47.39 65.96
CA ARG A 204 -26.49 47.80 65.29
C ARG A 204 -26.93 46.65 64.35
N HIS A 205 -28.20 46.25 64.22
CA HIS A 205 -29.39 46.45 65.06
C HIS A 205 -30.41 45.33 64.73
N GLN A 206 -31.07 44.77 65.75
CA GLN A 206 -32.32 43.96 65.76
C GLN A 206 -33.01 43.52 64.43
N SER A 207 -33.31 42.21 64.33
CA SER A 207 -34.50 41.62 63.62
C SER A 207 -34.52 41.73 62.07
N GLU A 208 -35.31 40.97 61.27
CA GLU A 208 -36.54 40.22 61.58
C GLU A 208 -36.87 39.01 60.64
N ASN A 209 -37.54 38.00 61.22
CA ASN A 209 -38.41 36.93 60.67
C ASN A 209 -38.46 36.61 59.15
N ALA A 210 -37.87 35.47 58.73
CA ALA A 210 -38.44 34.40 57.84
C ALA A 210 -37.33 33.41 57.40
N ARG A 211 -37.02 32.28 58.04
CA ARG A 211 -37.78 31.24 58.80
C ARG A 211 -38.52 30.18 57.95
N ASN A 212 -37.78 29.10 57.65
CA ASN A 212 -38.18 27.68 57.66
C ASN A 212 -39.46 27.26 56.87
N ARG A 213 -39.34 26.84 55.59
CA ARG A 213 -40.40 26.04 54.92
C ARG A 213 -40.01 24.93 53.92
N LYS A 214 -38.75 24.76 53.48
CA LYS A 214 -38.42 23.85 52.34
C LYS A 214 -37.45 22.68 52.59
N MET A 215 -37.10 22.35 53.84
CA MET A 215 -36.13 21.28 54.16
C MET A 215 -36.70 20.08 54.96
N ASN A 216 -38.03 19.92 55.01
CA ASN A 216 -38.71 18.87 55.81
C ASN A 216 -39.55 17.89 54.95
N ILE A 217 -39.03 17.48 53.79
CA ILE A 217 -39.72 16.54 52.88
C ILE A 217 -38.92 15.25 52.62
N ILE A 218 -37.60 15.27 52.78
CA ILE A 218 -36.71 14.16 52.39
C ILE A 218 -36.69 13.01 53.43
N GLU A 219 -36.89 13.31 54.72
CA GLU A 219 -36.80 12.32 55.81
C GLU A 219 -38.04 11.40 55.95
N ARG A 220 -39.02 11.44 55.04
CA ARG A 220 -40.36 10.86 55.25
C ARG A 220 -40.78 9.69 54.35
N LEU A 221 -39.96 9.24 53.42
CA LEU A 221 -40.29 8.10 52.52
C LEU A 221 -39.23 6.98 52.49
N GLN A 222 -38.11 7.12 53.21
CA GLN A 222 -37.12 6.05 53.38
C GLN A 222 -37.39 5.16 54.61
N ALA A 223 -38.45 5.42 55.36
CA ALA A 223 -38.90 4.60 56.49
C ALA A 223 -39.85 3.48 56.02
N ASP A 224 -40.90 3.82 55.27
CA ASP A 224 -42.04 2.96 54.94
C ASP A 224 -41.62 1.67 54.19
N LEU A 225 -40.59 1.76 53.35
CA LEU A 225 -40.03 0.64 52.59
C LEU A 225 -39.36 -0.46 53.45
N LYS A 226 -39.14 -0.21 54.75
CA LYS A 226 -38.58 -1.20 55.70
C LYS A 226 -39.60 -1.78 56.69
N GLN A 227 -40.87 -1.36 56.60
CA GLN A 227 -41.94 -1.87 57.46
C GLN A 227 -42.79 -2.94 56.76
N LEU A 228 -43.23 -2.66 55.52
CA LEU A 228 -44.03 -3.58 54.70
C LEU A 228 -43.38 -4.95 54.42
N GLN A 229 -42.05 -5.06 54.52
CA GLN A 229 -41.35 -6.35 54.40
C GLN A 229 -41.47 -7.25 55.65
N ARG A 230 -41.96 -6.74 56.80
CA ARG A 230 -42.23 -7.55 58.01
C ARG A 230 -43.69 -7.97 58.10
N GLU A 231 -44.58 -7.08 57.64
CA GLU A 231 -46.04 -7.28 57.64
C GLU A 231 -46.49 -8.45 56.73
N LEU A 232 -45.61 -8.98 55.86
CA LEU A 232 -45.86 -10.18 55.05
C LEU A 232 -45.47 -11.50 55.74
N GLU A 233 -44.47 -11.49 56.63
CA GLU A 233 -44.09 -12.68 57.41
C GLU A 233 -45.05 -12.88 58.60
N GLU A 234 -45.49 -11.80 59.27
CA GLU A 234 -46.49 -11.86 60.35
C GLU A 234 -47.89 -12.36 59.90
N GLN A 235 -48.19 -12.31 58.60
CA GLN A 235 -49.41 -12.92 58.02
C GLN A 235 -49.36 -14.45 58.04
N SER A 236 -48.17 -15.06 57.93
CA SER A 236 -48.00 -16.52 57.98
C SER A 236 -48.43 -17.07 59.35
N ASP A 237 -47.95 -16.42 60.42
CA ASP A 237 -48.27 -16.75 61.82
C ASP A 237 -49.74 -16.46 62.21
N SER A 238 -50.52 -15.84 61.32
CA SER A 238 -51.96 -15.66 61.48
C SER A 238 -52.74 -16.89 60.99
N ILE A 239 -52.27 -17.57 59.95
CA ILE A 239 -52.92 -18.76 59.38
C ILE A 239 -52.92 -19.93 60.37
N GLU A 240 -51.87 -20.07 61.19
CA GLU A 240 -51.84 -21.08 62.26
C GLU A 240 -52.87 -20.79 63.39
N ARG A 241 -53.38 -19.56 63.53
CA ARG A 241 -54.42 -19.24 64.54
C ARG A 241 -55.80 -19.76 64.12
N ASN A 242 -56.08 -19.78 62.81
CA ASN A 242 -57.32 -20.33 62.25
C ASN A 242 -57.46 -21.85 62.47
N LYS A 243 -56.34 -22.55 62.68
CA LYS A 243 -56.27 -23.97 63.07
C LYS A 243 -56.97 -24.23 64.42
N ASN A 244 -56.76 -23.35 65.39
CA ASN A 244 -57.35 -23.44 66.74
C ASN A 244 -58.81 -22.95 66.79
N GLU A 245 -59.30 -22.25 65.75
CA GLU A 245 -60.68 -21.75 65.73
C GLU A 245 -61.70 -22.85 65.38
N ASN A 246 -61.30 -23.89 64.62
CA ASN A 246 -62.14 -25.07 64.39
C ASN A 246 -62.11 -26.09 65.54
N GLU A 247 -61.21 -25.98 66.53
CA GLU A 247 -61.36 -26.74 67.78
C GLU A 247 -62.63 -26.33 68.56
N LYS A 248 -63.14 -25.10 68.34
CA LYS A 248 -64.43 -24.66 68.88
C LYS A 248 -65.61 -25.49 68.37
N LEU A 249 -65.51 -26.07 67.17
CA LEU A 249 -66.51 -26.98 66.60
C LEU A 249 -66.64 -28.27 67.44
N CYS A 250 -65.55 -28.74 68.05
CA CYS A 250 -65.56 -29.91 68.94
C CYS A 250 -66.16 -29.63 70.33
N GLN A 251 -66.34 -28.36 70.71
CA GLN A 251 -66.97 -28.00 71.97
C GLN A 251 -68.49 -27.82 71.83
N GLN A 252 -68.97 -27.23 70.72
CA GLN A 252 -70.42 -27.06 70.47
C GLN A 252 -71.20 -28.38 70.38
N ILE A 253 -70.54 -29.48 69.96
CA ILE A 253 -71.15 -30.82 69.92
C ILE A 253 -71.46 -31.35 71.34
N LYS A 254 -70.73 -30.92 72.38
CA LYS A 254 -70.98 -31.38 73.77
C LYS A 254 -72.25 -30.77 74.36
N ASP A 255 -72.63 -29.56 73.94
CA ASP A 255 -73.83 -28.89 74.48
C ASP A 255 -75.15 -29.48 73.95
N TYR A 256 -75.11 -30.20 72.83
CA TYR A 256 -76.24 -31.02 72.38
C TYR A 256 -76.48 -32.26 73.27
N ALA A 257 -75.46 -32.78 73.94
CA ALA A 257 -75.62 -33.89 74.89
C ALA A 257 -76.35 -33.46 76.18
N ASN A 258 -76.18 -32.21 76.61
CA ASN A 258 -76.85 -31.70 77.82
C ASN A 258 -78.36 -31.52 77.62
N LYS A 259 -78.83 -31.19 76.41
CA LYS A 259 -80.26 -31.04 76.09
C LYS A 259 -81.05 -32.37 76.05
N LEU A 260 -80.38 -33.53 76.02
CA LEU A 260 -81.06 -34.81 76.23
C LEU A 260 -81.49 -35.00 77.69
N ARG A 261 -80.77 -34.38 78.65
CA ARG A 261 -80.88 -34.67 80.08
C ARG A 261 -82.07 -34.04 80.78
N GLU A 262 -82.64 -32.99 80.19
CA GLU A 262 -83.80 -32.26 80.74
C GLU A 262 -85.14 -32.92 80.36
N GLY A 263 -85.16 -33.78 79.33
CA GLY A 263 -86.35 -34.53 78.90
C GLY A 263 -86.68 -35.74 79.79
N GLU A 264 -85.66 -36.38 80.38
CA GLU A 264 -85.82 -37.63 81.13
C GLU A 264 -86.46 -37.39 82.52
N GLN A 265 -86.23 -36.22 83.14
CA GLN A 265 -86.68 -35.93 84.51
C GLN A 265 -88.16 -35.58 84.67
N GLN A 266 -88.93 -35.42 83.58
CA GLN A 266 -90.38 -35.09 83.67
C GLN A 266 -91.31 -36.30 83.47
N LEU A 267 -90.81 -37.46 83.02
CA LEU A 267 -91.64 -38.64 82.77
C LEU A 267 -91.74 -39.57 83.99
N GLU A 268 -90.68 -39.66 84.81
CA GLU A 268 -90.59 -40.59 85.94
C GLU A 268 -91.56 -40.24 87.10
N ALA A 269 -91.90 -38.96 87.26
CA ALA A 269 -92.86 -38.49 88.25
C ALA A 269 -94.31 -38.98 88.02
N ALA A 270 -94.65 -39.44 86.80
CA ALA A 270 -96.00 -39.88 86.43
C ALA A 270 -96.37 -41.27 86.99
N GLN A 271 -95.39 -42.10 87.38
CA GLN A 271 -95.63 -43.49 87.76
C GLN A 271 -95.80 -43.71 89.28
N ALA A 272 -95.47 -42.72 90.11
CA ALA A 272 -95.34 -42.88 91.56
C ALA A 272 -96.64 -42.79 92.41
N LYS A 273 -97.84 -42.59 91.82
CA LYS A 273 -99.11 -42.45 92.57
C LYS A 273 -100.26 -43.37 92.17
N ILE A 274 -100.15 -44.11 91.07
CA ILE A 274 -101.19 -45.08 90.67
C ILE A 274 -101.26 -46.28 91.65
N GLN A 275 -100.20 -46.52 92.44
CA GLN A 275 -100.14 -47.61 93.41
C GLN A 275 -100.90 -47.37 94.73
N MET A 276 -101.56 -46.22 94.92
CA MET A 276 -102.49 -46.04 96.05
C MET A 276 -103.86 -46.74 95.85
N SER A 277 -104.16 -47.27 94.65
CA SER A 277 -105.50 -47.75 94.28
C SER A 277 -105.99 -48.99 95.06
N ASN A 278 -105.10 -49.87 95.56
CA ASN A 278 -105.49 -51.26 95.87
C ASN A 278 -105.52 -51.65 97.36
N ASN A 279 -105.12 -50.78 98.29
CA ASN A 279 -105.01 -51.15 99.71
C ASN A 279 -106.25 -50.83 100.58
N GLN A 280 -107.39 -50.47 99.97
CA GLN A 280 -108.64 -50.16 100.72
C GLN A 280 -109.89 -50.94 100.23
N LEU A 281 -109.77 -51.86 99.27
CA LEU A 281 -110.96 -52.47 98.63
C LEU A 281 -111.50 -53.76 99.30
N GLU A 282 -110.73 -54.46 100.15
CA GLU A 282 -111.13 -55.79 100.65
C GLU A 282 -111.50 -55.89 102.14
N ALA A 283 -111.26 -54.86 102.95
CA ALA A 283 -111.53 -54.91 104.40
C ALA A 283 -113.03 -54.91 104.77
N SER A 284 -113.94 -54.62 103.84
CA SER A 284 -115.38 -54.42 104.11
C SER A 284 -116.33 -55.35 103.35
N ARG A 285 -115.85 -56.46 102.79
CA ARG A 285 -116.73 -57.52 102.23
C ARG A 285 -117.45 -58.34 103.30
N GLN A 286 -117.13 -58.18 104.58
CA GLN A 286 -117.75 -58.87 105.73
C GLN A 286 -119.15 -58.32 106.12
N LYS A 287 -120.02 -58.16 105.12
CA LYS A 287 -121.49 -58.23 105.29
C LYS A 287 -122.12 -59.36 104.48
N THR A 288 -121.29 -60.35 104.11
CA THR A 288 -121.69 -61.76 104.05
C THR A 288 -122.50 -62.13 105.29
N ALA A 289 -123.56 -62.93 105.10
CA ALA A 289 -124.52 -63.39 106.12
C ALA A 289 -125.37 -62.25 106.75
N CYS A 290 -126.65 -62.48 107.09
CA CYS A 290 -127.36 -63.75 107.29
C CYS A 290 -128.29 -64.12 106.11
N ILE A 291 -127.84 -64.87 105.10
CA ILE A 291 -128.04 -66.35 104.95
C ILE A 291 -129.51 -66.83 104.75
N GLU A 292 -130.55 -66.06 105.06
CA GLU A 292 -131.85 -66.63 105.45
C GLU A 292 -132.96 -66.75 104.38
N GLU A 293 -132.71 -66.40 103.11
CA GLU A 293 -133.74 -66.49 102.04
C GLU A 293 -133.51 -67.61 101.00
N GLU A 294 -132.30 -68.18 100.90
CA GLU A 294 -131.92 -69.12 99.83
C GLU A 294 -132.66 -70.48 99.88
N LEU A 295 -133.17 -70.89 101.05
CA LEU A 295 -133.45 -72.30 101.33
C LEU A 295 -134.85 -72.83 100.95
N ARG A 296 -135.81 -71.98 100.54
CA ARG A 296 -137.24 -72.35 100.67
C ARG A 296 -137.78 -73.31 99.60
N ASN A 297 -137.98 -72.87 98.36
CA ASN A 297 -138.87 -73.54 97.40
C ASN A 297 -138.20 -74.14 96.16
N LEU A 298 -137.07 -74.82 96.36
CA LEU A 298 -136.47 -75.82 95.44
C LEU A 298 -137.38 -77.08 95.24
N LYS A 299 -138.66 -76.97 95.63
CA LYS A 299 -139.65 -78.01 95.96
C LYS A 299 -140.02 -79.01 94.86
N MET A 300 -140.85 -78.52 93.92
CA MET A 300 -142.02 -79.30 93.46
C MET A 300 -142.12 -79.60 91.96
N GLU A 301 -141.82 -78.67 91.06
CA GLU A 301 -142.08 -78.90 89.61
C GLU A 301 -140.99 -79.76 88.90
N LYS A 302 -140.02 -80.24 89.69
CA LYS A 302 -139.03 -81.25 89.34
C LYS A 302 -139.62 -82.46 88.59
N ASP A 303 -140.82 -82.89 88.96
CA ASP A 303 -141.40 -84.15 88.50
C ASP A 303 -142.08 -84.04 87.12
N ALA A 304 -142.39 -82.82 86.64
CA ALA A 304 -142.97 -82.60 85.32
C ALA A 304 -141.94 -82.77 84.19
N LEU A 305 -140.67 -82.40 84.42
CA LEU A 305 -139.59 -82.48 83.42
C LEU A 305 -139.33 -83.91 82.91
N SER A 306 -139.65 -84.93 83.71
CA SER A 306 -139.29 -86.33 83.45
C SER A 306 -139.89 -86.92 82.17
N LYS A 307 -140.91 -86.28 81.56
CA LYS A 307 -141.60 -86.79 80.37
C LYS A 307 -141.16 -86.15 79.04
N GLN A 308 -140.62 -84.93 79.03
CA GLN A 308 -140.10 -84.30 77.81
C GLN A 308 -138.68 -84.77 77.45
N TYR A 309 -137.97 -85.38 78.41
CA TYR A 309 -136.53 -85.64 78.30
C TYR A 309 -136.14 -86.62 77.19
N GLU A 310 -136.91 -87.67 76.94
CA GLU A 310 -136.53 -88.71 75.96
C GLU A 310 -136.89 -88.34 74.51
N GLU A 311 -137.77 -87.36 74.25
CA GLU A 311 -138.07 -86.89 72.88
C GLU A 311 -136.94 -86.02 72.31
N LEU A 312 -136.30 -85.19 73.13
CA LEU A 312 -135.17 -84.32 72.74
C LEU A 312 -133.85 -85.08 72.45
N LYS A 313 -133.79 -86.36 72.81
CA LYS A 313 -132.56 -87.16 72.87
C LYS A 313 -132.13 -87.71 71.52
N GLU A 314 -133.08 -87.93 70.59
CA GLU A 314 -132.77 -88.41 69.24
C GLU A 314 -132.21 -87.30 68.34
N GLU A 315 -132.62 -86.04 68.56
CA GLU A 315 -132.13 -84.88 67.79
C GLU A 315 -130.63 -84.59 68.01
N GLU A 316 -130.13 -84.74 69.25
CA GLU A 316 -128.73 -84.44 69.60
C GLU A 316 -127.72 -85.33 68.82
N SER A 317 -128.11 -86.56 68.52
CA SER A 317 -127.28 -87.54 67.80
C SER A 317 -126.94 -87.07 66.38
N CYS A 318 -127.90 -86.45 65.69
CA CYS A 318 -127.76 -86.00 64.30
C CYS A 318 -126.71 -84.87 64.17
N MET A 319 -126.70 -83.90 65.09
CA MET A 319 -125.80 -82.74 65.00
C MET A 319 -124.33 -83.10 65.23
N LYS A 320 -124.02 -84.10 66.07
CA LYS A 320 -122.63 -84.51 66.36
C LYS A 320 -121.90 -85.09 65.15
N ALA A 321 -122.62 -85.68 64.19
CA ALA A 321 -122.02 -86.18 62.95
C ALA A 321 -121.47 -85.04 62.06
N LYS A 322 -122.20 -83.90 61.99
CA LYS A 322 -121.88 -82.78 61.10
C LYS A 322 -120.60 -82.02 61.50
N LEU A 323 -120.29 -81.99 62.80
CA LEU A 323 -119.16 -81.24 63.35
C LEU A 323 -117.79 -81.81 62.95
N ASN A 324 -117.67 -83.14 62.87
CA ASN A 324 -116.40 -83.83 62.61
C ASN A 324 -115.93 -83.73 61.15
N GLU A 325 -116.82 -83.39 60.22
CA GLU A 325 -116.49 -83.19 58.80
C GLU A 325 -115.72 -81.88 58.58
N LEU A 326 -116.14 -80.80 59.24
CA LEU A 326 -115.56 -79.46 59.09
C LEU A 326 -114.12 -79.35 59.62
N LEU A 327 -113.77 -80.08 60.70
CA LEU A 327 -112.45 -80.02 61.32
C LEU A 327 -111.32 -80.45 60.37
N ARG A 328 -111.52 -81.50 59.56
CA ARG A 328 -110.50 -82.00 58.62
C ARG A 328 -110.12 -81.01 57.52
N ASN A 329 -111.07 -80.17 57.10
CA ASN A 329 -110.84 -79.18 56.05
C ASN A 329 -109.94 -78.02 56.53
N ILE A 330 -109.92 -77.74 57.84
CA ILE A 330 -109.12 -76.66 58.43
C ILE A 330 -107.63 -77.04 58.47
N GLU A 331 -107.30 -78.28 58.82
CA GLU A 331 -105.91 -78.75 58.89
C GLU A 331 -105.22 -78.67 57.51
N SER A 332 -105.88 -79.17 56.45
CA SER A 332 -105.33 -79.20 55.08
C SER A 332 -104.94 -77.82 54.53
N LEU A 333 -105.69 -76.77 54.86
CA LEU A 333 -105.42 -75.41 54.39
C LEU A 333 -104.21 -74.78 55.10
N SER A 334 -103.87 -75.24 56.31
CA SER A 334 -102.75 -74.70 57.09
C SER A 334 -101.38 -75.08 56.53
N GLU A 335 -101.24 -76.31 56.00
CA GLU A 335 -99.98 -76.79 55.42
C GLU A 335 -99.63 -76.07 54.11
N GLU A 336 -100.63 -75.82 53.27
CA GLU A 336 -100.45 -75.15 51.97
C GLU A 336 -99.99 -73.68 52.16
N MET A 337 -100.60 -72.97 53.11
CA MET A 337 -100.22 -71.59 53.44
C MET A 337 -98.77 -71.49 53.95
N HIS A 338 -98.28 -72.51 54.66
CA HIS A 338 -96.89 -72.57 55.12
C HIS A 338 -95.87 -72.80 53.98
N ARG A 339 -96.23 -73.55 52.94
CA ARG A 339 -95.34 -73.80 51.79
C ARG A 339 -95.11 -72.53 50.97
N LEU A 340 -96.19 -71.80 50.63
CA LEU A 340 -96.12 -70.58 49.83
C LEU A 340 -95.21 -69.52 50.49
N LYS A 341 -95.35 -69.32 51.81
CA LYS A 341 -94.54 -68.35 52.56
C LYS A 341 -93.03 -68.60 52.46
N SER A 342 -92.60 -69.86 52.50
CA SER A 342 -91.17 -70.22 52.35
C SER A 342 -90.63 -70.01 50.93
N GLN A 343 -91.51 -69.99 49.93
CA GLN A 343 -91.16 -69.77 48.52
C GLN A 343 -90.95 -68.27 48.21
N GLU A 344 -91.73 -67.39 48.83
CA GLU A 344 -91.54 -65.94 48.73
C GLU A 344 -90.26 -65.45 49.44
N GLU A 345 -89.97 -65.94 50.66
CA GLU A 345 -88.76 -65.55 51.40
C GLU A 345 -87.46 -65.84 50.65
N LYS A 346 -87.39 -66.97 49.93
CA LYS A 346 -86.25 -67.30 49.05
C LYS A 346 -86.13 -66.30 47.90
N SER A 347 -87.25 -66.04 47.21
CA SER A 347 -87.30 -65.12 46.07
C SER A 347 -86.84 -63.71 46.45
N ILE A 348 -87.30 -63.19 47.61
CA ILE A 348 -86.89 -61.89 48.15
C ILE A 348 -85.38 -61.85 48.45
N ASN A 349 -84.80 -62.93 48.95
CA ASN A 349 -83.37 -63.00 49.26
C ASN A 349 -82.50 -63.01 47.99
N ASP A 350 -82.94 -63.66 46.92
CA ASP A 350 -82.19 -63.69 45.66
C ASP A 350 -82.27 -62.35 44.90
N TYR A 351 -83.42 -61.66 44.92
CA TYR A 351 -83.51 -60.27 44.42
C TYR A 351 -82.59 -59.30 45.19
N LYS A 352 -82.41 -59.48 46.52
CA LYS A 352 -81.47 -58.67 47.30
C LYS A 352 -80.02 -58.85 46.85
N LYS A 353 -79.59 -60.09 46.58
CA LYS A 353 -78.23 -60.38 46.08
C LYS A 353 -77.98 -59.73 44.72
N GLU A 354 -78.97 -59.80 43.83
CA GLU A 354 -78.83 -59.22 42.49
C GLU A 354 -78.83 -57.69 42.52
N ALA A 355 -79.64 -57.07 43.38
CA ALA A 355 -79.57 -55.62 43.63
C ALA A 355 -78.18 -55.19 44.15
N SER A 356 -77.55 -55.96 45.04
CA SER A 356 -76.18 -55.69 45.51
C SER A 356 -75.14 -55.79 44.38
N ARG A 357 -75.22 -56.82 43.53
CA ARG A 357 -74.34 -56.98 42.36
C ARG A 357 -74.47 -55.83 41.36
N LEU A 358 -75.70 -55.42 41.06
CA LEU A 358 -75.98 -54.31 40.15
C LEU A 358 -75.46 -52.98 40.71
N TYR A 359 -75.54 -52.77 42.03
CA TYR A 359 -74.97 -51.59 42.68
C TYR A 359 -73.43 -51.57 42.62
N GLU A 360 -72.77 -52.70 42.87
CA GLU A 360 -71.31 -52.83 42.76
C GLU A 360 -70.82 -52.65 41.30
N CYS A 361 -71.55 -53.22 40.33
CA CYS A 361 -71.29 -53.02 38.90
C CYS A 361 -71.44 -51.55 38.49
N LEU A 362 -72.48 -50.86 38.98
CA LEU A 362 -72.68 -49.42 38.75
C LEU A 362 -71.55 -48.58 39.35
N GLN A 363 -71.10 -48.90 40.56
CA GLN A 363 -69.98 -48.23 41.24
C GLN A 363 -68.66 -48.39 40.46
N ASN A 364 -68.38 -49.58 39.91
CA ASN A 364 -67.23 -49.79 39.01
C ASN A 364 -67.39 -48.96 37.72
N SER A 365 -68.57 -48.99 37.10
CA SER A 365 -68.93 -48.22 35.89
C SER A 365 -69.01 -46.70 36.10
N MET A 366 -68.89 -46.20 37.34
CA MET A 366 -68.73 -44.79 37.66
C MET A 366 -67.25 -44.43 37.78
N ARG A 367 -66.46 -45.20 38.53
CA ARG A 367 -65.01 -45.02 38.64
C ARG A 367 -64.28 -45.12 37.28
N GLU A 368 -64.71 -46.01 36.39
CA GLU A 368 -64.19 -46.09 35.02
C GLU A 368 -64.48 -44.82 34.20
N ARG A 369 -65.64 -44.17 34.40
CA ARG A 369 -65.96 -42.90 33.75
C ARG A 369 -65.16 -41.74 34.32
N GLU A 370 -65.04 -41.64 35.64
CA GLU A 370 -64.20 -40.62 36.30
C GLU A 370 -62.74 -40.71 35.83
N GLN A 371 -62.21 -41.94 35.66
CA GLN A 371 -60.87 -42.15 35.12
C GLN A 371 -60.77 -41.82 33.61
N LEU A 372 -61.80 -42.12 32.81
CA LEU A 372 -61.84 -41.73 31.39
C LEU A 372 -61.94 -40.22 31.21
N ASP A 373 -62.77 -39.52 31.99
CA ASP A 373 -62.89 -38.06 31.96
C ASP A 373 -61.58 -37.40 32.38
N SER A 374 -60.90 -37.92 33.40
CA SER A 374 -59.56 -37.47 33.79
C SER A 374 -58.53 -37.66 32.66
N ASN A 375 -58.58 -38.78 31.94
CA ASN A 375 -57.69 -39.01 30.78
C ASN A 375 -58.02 -38.04 29.63
N ILE A 376 -59.31 -37.84 29.32
CA ILE A 376 -59.77 -36.92 28.27
C ILE A 376 -59.28 -35.50 28.54
N ASN A 377 -59.37 -35.02 29.78
CA ASN A 377 -58.87 -33.70 30.17
C ASN A 377 -57.34 -33.60 29.92
N SER A 378 -56.55 -34.59 30.35
CA SER A 378 -55.10 -34.58 30.11
C SER A 378 -54.72 -34.63 28.62
N PHE A 379 -55.49 -35.33 27.79
CA PHE A 379 -55.28 -35.32 26.33
C PHE A 379 -55.69 -33.98 25.70
N GLN A 380 -56.71 -33.29 26.23
CA GLN A 380 -57.07 -31.95 25.79
C GLN A 380 -55.99 -30.92 26.16
N GLU A 381 -55.40 -30.99 27.35
CA GLU A 381 -54.26 -30.14 27.75
C GLU A 381 -53.07 -30.32 26.79
N VAL A 382 -52.60 -31.57 26.58
CA VAL A 382 -51.50 -31.86 25.64
C VAL A 382 -51.84 -31.46 24.20
N SER A 383 -53.09 -31.61 23.76
CA SER A 383 -53.54 -31.17 22.44
C SER A 383 -53.58 -29.64 22.31
N ASN A 384 -53.80 -28.90 23.40
CA ASN A 384 -53.77 -27.44 23.40
C ASN A 384 -52.33 -26.92 23.42
N GLU A 385 -51.44 -27.52 24.22
CA GLU A 385 -50.01 -27.20 24.25
C GLU A 385 -49.34 -27.42 22.88
N THR A 386 -49.56 -28.59 22.27
CA THR A 386 -48.99 -28.90 20.94
C THR A 386 -49.57 -28.02 19.84
N LYS A 387 -50.84 -27.58 19.95
CA LYS A 387 -51.42 -26.59 19.03
C LYS A 387 -50.75 -25.21 19.19
N GLN A 388 -50.54 -24.73 20.42
CA GLN A 388 -49.84 -23.46 20.66
C GLN A 388 -48.38 -23.51 20.15
N GLN A 389 -47.67 -24.62 20.38
CA GLN A 389 -46.32 -24.81 19.85
C GLN A 389 -46.28 -24.80 18.32
N TRP A 390 -47.29 -25.37 17.66
CA TRP A 390 -47.40 -25.37 16.20
C TRP A 390 -47.72 -23.98 15.64
N GLU A 391 -48.63 -23.23 16.28
CA GLU A 391 -48.96 -21.85 15.89
C GLU A 391 -47.75 -20.90 16.03
N GLU A 392 -46.96 -21.04 17.09
CA GLU A 392 -45.70 -20.29 17.26
C GLU A 392 -44.62 -20.73 16.26
N LEU A 393 -44.48 -22.04 15.95
CA LEU A 393 -43.56 -22.50 14.90
C LEU A 393 -43.96 -21.98 13.50
N GLN A 394 -45.25 -21.96 13.17
CA GLN A 394 -45.73 -21.44 11.89
C GLN A 394 -45.34 -19.97 11.74
N LYS A 395 -45.59 -19.16 12.78
CA LYS A 395 -45.22 -17.75 12.81
C LYS A 395 -43.70 -17.54 12.65
N GLN A 396 -42.88 -18.34 13.34
CA GLN A 396 -41.42 -18.29 13.16
C GLN A 396 -40.97 -18.63 11.73
N VAL A 397 -41.68 -19.54 11.04
CA VAL A 397 -41.44 -19.85 9.62
C VAL A 397 -41.85 -18.67 8.72
N GLU A 398 -42.96 -17.99 8.99
CA GLU A 398 -43.40 -16.80 8.25
C GLU A 398 -42.42 -15.62 8.43
N ASP A 399 -41.98 -15.35 9.65
CA ASP A 399 -40.96 -14.33 9.96
C ASP A 399 -39.62 -14.64 9.24
N LEU A 400 -39.20 -15.92 9.20
CA LEU A 400 -38.00 -16.35 8.48
C LEU A 400 -38.14 -16.22 6.96
N GLN A 401 -39.31 -16.53 6.38
CA GLN A 401 -39.56 -16.33 4.95
C GLN A 401 -39.49 -14.86 4.55
N LEU A 402 -40.05 -13.97 5.37
CA LEU A 402 -39.96 -12.52 5.17
C LEU A 402 -38.49 -12.04 5.24
N LEU A 403 -37.72 -12.53 6.22
CA LEU A 403 -36.29 -12.20 6.35
C LEU A 403 -35.44 -12.71 5.17
N ILE A 404 -35.74 -13.90 4.65
CA ILE A 404 -35.08 -14.45 3.44
C ILE A 404 -35.35 -13.53 2.25
N SER A 405 -36.61 -13.17 1.98
CA SER A 405 -36.96 -12.30 0.85
C SER A 405 -36.30 -10.91 0.94
N GLN A 406 -36.19 -10.34 2.16
CA GLN A 406 -35.44 -9.10 2.39
C GLN A 406 -33.94 -9.26 2.09
N LYS A 407 -33.34 -10.42 2.41
CA LYS A 407 -31.92 -10.69 2.16
C LYS A 407 -31.61 -11.01 0.70
N GLU A 408 -32.50 -11.72 0.01
CA GLU A 408 -32.41 -11.95 -1.43
C GLU A 408 -32.38 -10.62 -2.19
N LYS A 409 -33.29 -9.69 -1.86
CA LYS A 409 -33.28 -8.35 -2.45
C LYS A 409 -31.99 -7.58 -2.14
N GLN A 410 -31.52 -7.61 -0.89
CA GLN A 410 -30.25 -6.95 -0.54
C GLN A 410 -29.08 -7.48 -1.39
N VAL A 411 -29.02 -8.79 -1.62
CA VAL A 411 -27.99 -9.41 -2.48
C VAL A 411 -28.16 -9.01 -3.94
N GLU A 412 -29.39 -8.87 -4.45
CA GLU A 412 -29.65 -8.38 -5.81
C GLU A 412 -29.18 -6.92 -5.99
N ASP A 413 -29.50 -6.04 -5.04
CA ASP A 413 -29.04 -4.64 -5.04
C ASP A 413 -27.50 -4.55 -4.99
N GLU A 414 -26.83 -5.35 -4.13
CA GLU A 414 -25.36 -5.43 -4.05
C GLU A 414 -24.71 -6.00 -5.32
N VAL A 415 -25.32 -7.01 -5.97
CA VAL A 415 -24.85 -7.57 -7.24
C VAL A 415 -24.98 -6.54 -8.37
N ASN A 416 -26.08 -5.79 -8.42
CA ASN A 416 -26.27 -4.73 -9.41
C ASN A 416 -25.25 -3.59 -9.22
N GLN A 417 -24.98 -3.18 -7.98
CA GLN A 417 -23.93 -2.21 -7.67
C GLN A 417 -22.54 -2.72 -8.11
N LYS A 418 -22.21 -3.98 -7.81
CA LYS A 418 -20.95 -4.62 -8.21
C LYS A 418 -20.78 -4.68 -9.73
N ASN A 419 -21.83 -4.99 -10.49
CA ASN A 419 -21.79 -5.05 -11.94
C ASN A 419 -21.52 -3.68 -12.57
N ASN A 420 -22.13 -2.61 -12.03
CA ASN A 420 -21.86 -1.23 -12.44
C ASN A 420 -20.39 -0.83 -12.16
N LEU A 421 -19.87 -1.15 -10.97
CA LEU A 421 -18.45 -0.91 -10.62
C LEU A 421 -17.49 -1.68 -11.53
N LEU A 422 -17.81 -2.92 -11.91
CA LEU A 422 -17.01 -3.70 -12.87
C LEU A 422 -16.98 -3.05 -14.26
N GLN A 423 -18.12 -2.52 -14.73
CA GLN A 423 -18.18 -1.80 -16.02
C GLN A 423 -17.33 -0.51 -16.00
N GLN A 424 -17.38 0.25 -14.91
CA GLN A 424 -16.53 1.45 -14.73
C GLN A 424 -15.04 1.10 -14.68
N ILE A 425 -14.67 -0.02 -14.03
CA ILE A 425 -13.29 -0.52 -13.98
C ILE A 425 -12.79 -0.90 -15.39
N GLU A 426 -13.60 -1.53 -16.23
CA GLU A 426 -13.18 -1.90 -17.59
C GLU A 426 -12.97 -0.66 -18.48
N GLN A 427 -13.90 0.31 -18.43
CA GLN A 427 -13.76 1.60 -19.13
C GLN A 427 -12.52 2.38 -18.67
N ALA A 428 -12.19 2.32 -17.38
CA ALA A 428 -10.98 2.93 -16.83
C ALA A 428 -9.69 2.23 -17.34
N LYS A 429 -9.68 0.90 -17.47
CA LYS A 429 -8.54 0.16 -18.07
C LYS A 429 -8.34 0.53 -19.54
N GLU A 430 -9.41 0.61 -20.32
CA GLU A 430 -9.34 1.00 -21.74
C GLU A 430 -8.76 2.42 -21.87
N SER A 431 -9.23 3.35 -21.05
CA SER A 431 -8.71 4.72 -20.99
C SER A 431 -7.22 4.77 -20.62
N ILE A 432 -6.80 4.01 -19.60
CA ILE A 432 -5.39 3.92 -19.18
C ILE A 432 -4.53 3.29 -20.29
N SER A 433 -5.02 2.26 -20.99
CA SER A 433 -4.29 1.63 -22.08
C SER A 433 -4.09 2.55 -23.28
N LEU A 434 -5.05 3.44 -23.56
CA LEU A 434 -4.91 4.46 -24.59
C LEU A 434 -3.91 5.55 -24.17
N GLN A 435 -4.01 6.04 -22.93
CA GLN A 435 -3.05 7.01 -22.38
C GLN A 435 -1.61 6.49 -22.33
N GLN A 436 -1.41 5.19 -22.08
CA GLN A 436 -0.08 4.57 -22.12
C GLN A 436 0.55 4.57 -23.53
N VAL A 437 -0.27 4.45 -24.59
CA VAL A 437 0.21 4.58 -25.97
C VAL A 437 0.52 6.03 -26.29
N GLU A 438 -0.36 6.97 -25.92
CA GLU A 438 -0.15 8.42 -26.11
C GLU A 438 1.13 8.91 -25.42
N ILE A 439 1.40 8.48 -24.19
CA ILE A 439 2.65 8.78 -23.47
C ILE A 439 3.87 8.23 -24.23
N ALA A 440 3.83 6.99 -24.71
CA ALA A 440 4.94 6.39 -25.44
C ALA A 440 5.23 7.08 -26.79
N GLU A 441 4.20 7.58 -27.48
CA GLU A 441 4.36 8.39 -28.69
C GLU A 441 4.95 9.78 -28.37
N LEU A 442 4.51 10.42 -27.28
CA LEU A 442 5.03 11.71 -26.81
C LEU A 442 6.49 11.61 -26.32
N ASP A 443 6.87 10.53 -25.64
CA ASP A 443 8.25 10.28 -25.20
C ASP A 443 9.20 10.07 -26.39
N GLU A 444 8.77 9.32 -27.42
CA GLU A 444 9.55 9.17 -28.65
C GLU A 444 9.69 10.51 -29.40
N GLN A 445 8.62 11.30 -29.50
CA GLN A 445 8.67 12.63 -30.10
C GLN A 445 9.62 13.56 -29.33
N CYS A 446 9.52 13.60 -28.00
CA CYS A 446 10.42 14.35 -27.12
C CYS A 446 11.90 13.93 -27.31
N ARG A 447 12.15 12.62 -27.50
CA ARG A 447 13.48 12.08 -27.79
C ARG A 447 14.04 12.59 -29.13
N GLN A 448 13.22 12.63 -30.18
CA GLN A 448 13.62 13.19 -31.48
C GLN A 448 13.82 14.71 -31.42
N ASP A 449 13.01 15.43 -30.64
CA ASP A 449 13.14 16.87 -30.46
C ASP A 449 14.38 17.25 -29.64
N GLU A 450 14.79 16.47 -28.63
CA GLU A 450 16.07 16.69 -27.92
C GLU A 450 17.29 16.38 -28.82
N ILE A 451 17.20 15.37 -29.70
CA ILE A 451 18.23 15.11 -30.72
C ILE A 451 18.33 16.29 -31.69
N THR A 452 17.18 16.78 -32.18
CA THR A 452 17.07 17.90 -33.12
C THR A 452 17.52 19.21 -32.51
N ARG A 453 17.10 19.52 -31.27
CA ARG A 453 17.55 20.68 -30.48
C ARG A 453 19.06 20.65 -30.31
N ARG A 454 19.68 19.52 -29.98
CA ARG A 454 21.15 19.40 -29.88
C ARG A 454 21.85 19.68 -31.21
N TYR A 455 21.31 19.18 -32.32
CA TYR A 455 21.86 19.45 -33.66
C TYR A 455 21.74 20.93 -34.04
N LEU A 456 20.55 21.52 -33.92
CA LEU A 456 20.29 22.93 -34.20
C LEU A 456 21.08 23.87 -33.27
N HIS A 457 21.19 23.54 -31.98
CA HIS A 457 22.00 24.28 -31.02
C HIS A 457 23.48 24.29 -31.42
N ASN A 458 24.04 23.13 -31.81
CA ASN A 458 25.41 23.06 -32.31
C ASN A 458 25.59 23.89 -33.59
N LEU A 459 24.68 23.76 -34.55
CA LEU A 459 24.70 24.54 -35.80
C LEU A 459 24.65 26.05 -35.52
N VAL A 460 23.84 26.50 -34.56
CA VAL A 460 23.80 27.91 -34.12
C VAL A 460 25.13 28.34 -33.49
N GLN A 461 25.81 27.48 -32.71
CA GLN A 461 27.15 27.82 -32.20
C GLN A 461 28.21 27.86 -33.32
N GLU A 462 28.16 26.94 -34.28
CA GLU A 462 29.09 26.95 -35.43
C GLU A 462 28.87 28.18 -36.33
N LEU A 463 27.62 28.59 -36.56
CA LEU A 463 27.27 29.82 -37.29
C LEU A 463 27.65 31.10 -36.52
N LYS A 464 27.66 31.05 -35.19
CA LYS A 464 28.24 32.11 -34.32
C LYS A 464 29.78 32.06 -34.25
N GLY A 465 30.42 31.05 -34.84
CA GLY A 465 31.87 30.84 -34.79
C GLY A 465 32.31 29.98 -33.59
N ASN A 466 33.17 28.99 -33.86
CA ASN A 466 33.76 28.13 -32.82
C ASN A 466 34.82 28.84 -31.96
N ILE A 467 35.31 30.01 -32.37
CA ILE A 467 36.04 30.96 -31.52
C ILE A 467 35.27 32.27 -31.53
N ARG A 468 34.91 32.75 -30.33
CA ARG A 468 34.27 34.07 -30.10
C ARG A 468 35.12 34.92 -29.15
N VAL A 469 35.00 36.24 -29.28
CA VAL A 469 35.69 37.22 -28.42
C VAL A 469 34.71 38.23 -27.87
N PHE A 470 34.62 38.33 -26.54
CA PHE A 470 33.81 39.32 -25.82
C PHE A 470 34.72 40.36 -25.15
N CYS A 471 34.46 41.64 -25.38
CA CYS A 471 35.09 42.71 -24.60
C CYS A 471 34.25 43.03 -23.36
N ARG A 472 34.89 43.16 -22.19
CA ARG A 472 34.24 43.62 -20.96
C ARG A 472 35.03 44.78 -20.36
N ILE A 473 34.39 45.94 -20.31
CA ILE A 473 34.87 47.11 -19.57
C ILE A 473 34.35 46.99 -18.14
N ARG A 474 35.21 47.11 -17.13
CA ARG A 474 34.76 47.17 -15.72
C ARG A 474 34.35 48.59 -15.31
N PRO A 475 33.54 48.77 -14.25
CA PRO A 475 33.41 50.04 -13.54
C PRO A 475 34.75 50.62 -13.10
N ASN A 476 34.79 51.95 -12.91
CA ASN A 476 35.82 52.60 -12.10
C ASN A 476 35.67 52.14 -10.65
N LEU A 477 36.79 51.86 -9.97
CA LEU A 477 36.80 51.57 -8.54
C LEU A 477 36.67 52.87 -7.73
N ALA A 478 36.12 52.82 -6.52
CA ALA A 478 35.94 54.00 -5.67
C ALA A 478 37.23 54.84 -5.53
N LYS A 479 38.38 54.20 -5.30
CA LYS A 479 39.70 54.85 -5.21
C LYS A 479 40.17 55.51 -6.51
N GLU A 480 39.74 54.99 -7.67
CA GLU A 480 40.05 55.58 -8.98
C GLU A 480 39.17 56.81 -9.22
N ILE A 481 37.90 56.76 -8.78
CA ILE A 481 36.99 57.92 -8.80
C ILE A 481 37.50 59.00 -7.85
N GLU A 482 37.96 58.64 -6.65
CA GLU A 482 38.60 59.55 -5.69
C GLU A 482 39.84 60.24 -6.29
N SER A 483 40.72 59.49 -6.98
CA SER A 483 41.87 60.09 -7.69
C SER A 483 41.40 61.05 -8.79
N MET A 484 40.51 60.59 -9.69
CA MET A 484 39.98 61.42 -10.77
C MET A 484 39.33 62.72 -10.24
N LEU A 485 38.63 62.67 -9.10
CA LEU A 485 38.08 63.87 -8.47
C LEU A 485 39.18 64.79 -7.89
N ALA A 486 40.19 64.22 -7.22
CA ALA A 486 41.32 64.98 -6.69
C ALA A 486 42.16 65.65 -7.80
N ASP A 487 42.40 64.94 -8.91
CA ASP A 487 43.12 65.44 -10.08
C ASP A 487 42.32 66.57 -10.78
N ASN A 488 41.00 66.41 -10.93
CA ASN A 488 40.13 67.48 -11.44
C ASN A 488 40.17 68.73 -10.56
N ILE A 489 39.97 68.59 -9.24
CA ILE A 489 40.04 69.71 -8.27
C ILE A 489 41.41 70.40 -8.33
N THR A 490 42.50 69.63 -8.38
CA THR A 490 43.86 70.17 -8.47
C THR A 490 44.09 70.92 -9.78
N SER A 491 43.52 70.43 -10.90
CA SER A 491 43.57 71.12 -12.19
C SER A 491 42.79 72.44 -12.19
N GLU A 492 41.67 72.50 -11.47
CA GLU A 492 40.79 73.68 -11.41
C GLU A 492 41.37 74.76 -10.47
N VAL A 493 41.94 74.37 -9.33
CA VAL A 493 42.74 75.26 -8.47
C VAL A 493 43.96 75.83 -9.21
N ASN A 494 44.63 75.03 -10.05
CA ASN A 494 45.72 75.51 -10.91
C ASN A 494 45.25 76.44 -12.05
N ARG A 495 43.98 76.41 -12.47
CA ARG A 495 43.43 77.44 -13.39
C ARG A 495 43.17 78.74 -12.64
N LEU A 496 42.54 78.65 -11.47
CA LEU A 496 42.15 79.81 -10.66
C LEU A 496 43.37 80.62 -10.16
N SER A 497 44.50 79.97 -9.88
CA SER A 497 45.75 80.64 -9.50
C SER A 497 46.50 81.32 -10.67
N ILE A 498 46.11 81.04 -11.92
CA ILE A 498 46.66 81.68 -13.13
C ILE A 498 45.77 82.85 -13.60
N SER A 499 44.47 82.86 -13.26
CA SER A 499 43.49 83.86 -13.71
C SER A 499 43.50 85.16 -12.89
N SER A 500 44.63 85.88 -12.86
CA SER A 500 44.75 87.25 -12.30
C SER A 500 45.00 88.33 -13.37
N ALA A 501 44.56 88.09 -14.61
CA ALA A 501 44.58 89.07 -15.70
C ALA A 501 43.34 89.01 -16.62
N SER A 502 42.45 90.00 -16.47
CA SER A 502 41.50 90.55 -17.46
C SER A 502 40.46 89.65 -18.19
N SER A 503 39.22 90.17 -18.20
CA SER A 503 38.11 89.93 -19.16
C SER A 503 37.51 88.52 -19.29
N VAL A 504 36.28 88.37 -18.77
CA VAL A 504 35.38 87.23 -19.02
C VAL A 504 34.58 87.48 -20.29
N SER A 505 34.60 86.53 -21.24
CA SER A 505 33.57 86.44 -22.29
C SER A 505 33.40 85.00 -22.80
N SER A 506 32.14 84.57 -22.89
CA SER A 506 31.60 83.42 -23.64
C SER A 506 32.56 82.30 -24.10
N VAL A 507 32.51 81.15 -23.42
CA VAL A 507 32.97 79.86 -23.98
C VAL A 507 31.78 78.91 -24.09
N THR A 508 31.24 78.76 -25.29
CA THR A 508 30.36 77.63 -25.64
C THR A 508 31.16 76.54 -26.34
N SER A 509 30.88 75.29 -26.00
CA SER A 509 31.15 74.10 -26.83
C SER A 509 32.60 73.83 -27.27
N SER A 510 33.52 73.52 -26.34
CA SER A 510 34.60 72.50 -26.56
C SER A 510 35.50 72.24 -25.34
N ASN A 511 35.03 71.42 -24.39
CA ASN A 511 35.94 70.83 -23.39
C ASN A 511 36.78 69.73 -24.06
N MET A 512 37.96 70.10 -24.58
CA MET A 512 38.97 69.16 -25.06
C MET A 512 39.49 68.34 -23.88
N THR A 513 39.19 67.04 -23.83
CA THR A 513 39.62 66.16 -22.75
C THR A 513 41.06 65.69 -22.93
N THR A 514 41.84 65.80 -21.87
CA THR A 514 43.27 65.41 -21.81
C THR A 514 43.46 63.92 -21.56
N GLU A 515 42.43 63.22 -21.09
CA GLU A 515 42.46 61.79 -20.79
C GLU A 515 41.97 60.94 -21.98
N PRO A 516 42.45 59.68 -22.10
CA PRO A 516 41.93 58.73 -23.06
C PRO A 516 40.49 58.33 -22.73
N GLN A 517 39.63 58.23 -23.75
CA GLN A 517 38.23 57.89 -23.62
C GLN A 517 37.89 56.57 -24.32
N PHE A 518 37.06 55.77 -23.65
CA PHE A 518 36.45 54.54 -24.17
C PHE A 518 35.01 54.83 -24.58
N ARG A 519 34.71 54.77 -25.87
CA ARG A 519 33.39 55.00 -26.43
C ARG A 519 32.84 53.72 -27.05
N ILE A 520 31.85 53.11 -26.42
CA ILE A 520 31.07 52.04 -27.04
C ILE A 520 30.26 52.67 -28.18
N VAL A 521 30.40 52.15 -29.40
CA VAL A 521 29.70 52.62 -30.61
C VAL A 521 28.50 51.72 -30.92
N SER A 522 28.64 50.42 -30.65
CA SER A 522 27.56 49.43 -30.71
C SER A 522 27.87 48.28 -29.75
N SER A 523 26.94 47.34 -29.62
CA SER A 523 27.14 46.07 -28.89
C SER A 523 28.28 45.19 -29.45
N SER A 524 28.89 45.54 -30.58
CA SER A 524 29.99 44.82 -31.25
C SER A 524 31.18 45.71 -31.66
N SER A 525 31.19 47.00 -31.31
CA SER A 525 32.23 47.96 -31.72
C SER A 525 32.54 48.98 -30.62
N VAL A 526 33.83 49.12 -30.28
CA VAL A 526 34.36 50.09 -29.32
C VAL A 526 35.45 50.95 -29.94
N GLU A 527 35.37 52.24 -29.67
CA GLU A 527 36.38 53.22 -30.06
C GLU A 527 37.17 53.68 -28.85
N VAL A 528 38.47 53.78 -29.04
CA VAL A 528 39.44 54.29 -28.08
C VAL A 528 40.01 55.58 -28.66
N VAL A 529 39.89 56.70 -27.95
CA VAL A 529 40.35 58.02 -28.40
C VAL A 529 41.30 58.61 -27.37
N ALA A 530 42.46 59.13 -27.78
CA ALA A 530 43.43 59.75 -26.87
C ALA A 530 44.27 60.83 -27.57
N PRO A 531 44.90 61.77 -26.83
CA PRO A 531 45.85 62.72 -27.41
C PRO A 531 47.04 62.02 -28.10
N SER A 532 47.47 62.51 -29.27
CA SER A 532 48.68 62.01 -29.92
C SER A 532 49.94 62.51 -29.24
N GLN A 533 50.81 61.59 -28.81
CA GLN A 533 52.10 61.90 -28.17
C GLN A 533 53.13 62.56 -29.11
N ARG A 534 52.82 62.80 -30.40
CA ARG A 534 53.78 63.34 -31.39
C ARG A 534 54.03 64.86 -31.32
N SER A 535 53.27 65.63 -30.53
CA SER A 535 53.30 67.11 -30.59
C SER A 535 54.29 67.80 -29.63
N PHE A 536 55.43 67.17 -29.30
CA PHE A 536 56.38 67.72 -28.29
C PHE A 536 57.70 68.25 -28.87
N MET A 537 57.85 68.39 -30.20
CA MET A 537 59.10 68.86 -30.84
C MET A 537 58.93 69.94 -31.92
N GLU A 538 57.75 70.53 -32.12
CA GLU A 538 57.58 71.67 -33.04
C GLU A 538 57.04 72.90 -32.31
N THR A 539 57.87 73.94 -32.24
CA THR A 539 57.53 75.24 -31.64
C THR A 539 56.72 76.11 -32.60
N ASN A 540 55.47 75.72 -32.88
CA ASN A 540 54.55 76.50 -33.72
C ASN A 540 53.16 76.65 -33.07
N LYS A 541 52.78 77.88 -32.71
CA LYS A 541 51.60 78.21 -31.88
C LYS A 541 50.22 78.07 -32.58
N ASN A 542 50.08 77.19 -33.58
CA ASN A 542 48.83 77.04 -34.35
C ASN A 542 48.50 75.60 -34.81
N SER A 543 49.16 74.58 -34.25
CA SER A 543 48.83 73.17 -34.53
C SER A 543 47.60 72.72 -33.72
N LYS A 544 46.51 72.34 -34.40
CA LYS A 544 45.40 71.58 -33.76
C LYS A 544 45.97 70.27 -33.18
N GLN A 545 45.69 69.98 -31.92
CA GLN A 545 46.10 68.71 -31.31
C GLN A 545 45.43 67.54 -32.06
N HIS A 546 46.25 66.66 -32.63
CA HIS A 546 45.76 65.49 -33.35
C HIS A 546 45.33 64.43 -32.35
N LEU A 547 44.03 64.16 -32.25
CA LEU A 547 43.53 63.00 -31.51
C LEU A 547 43.89 61.72 -32.28
N SER A 548 44.38 60.71 -31.57
CA SER A 548 44.57 59.36 -32.09
C SER A 548 43.33 58.54 -31.77
N LYS A 549 42.84 57.80 -32.76
CA LYS A 549 41.63 56.98 -32.66
C LYS A 549 41.91 55.56 -33.12
N TRP A 550 41.46 54.59 -32.34
CA TRP A 550 41.52 53.16 -32.65
C TRP A 550 40.12 52.57 -32.51
N SER A 551 39.65 51.83 -33.53
CA SER A 551 38.35 51.15 -33.52
C SER A 551 38.57 49.65 -33.47
N PHE A 552 37.90 48.95 -32.55
CA PHE A 552 37.97 47.51 -32.35
C PHE A 552 36.57 46.90 -32.44
N SER A 553 36.46 45.69 -32.99
CA SER A 553 35.19 44.97 -33.11
C SER A 553 35.31 43.52 -32.64
N PHE A 554 34.24 43.05 -31.98
CA PHE A 554 34.14 41.83 -31.18
C PHE A 554 32.70 41.27 -31.29
N ASP A 555 32.47 39.99 -31.00
CA ASP A 555 31.12 39.39 -30.99
C ASP A 555 30.16 40.13 -30.06
N ARG A 556 30.67 40.56 -28.89
CA ARG A 556 29.92 41.29 -27.88
C ARG A 556 30.82 42.23 -27.11
N ILE A 557 30.28 43.38 -26.73
CA ILE A 557 30.92 44.36 -25.85
C ILE A 557 29.97 44.65 -24.69
N PHE A 558 30.47 44.40 -23.47
CA PHE A 558 29.82 44.69 -22.21
C PHE A 558 30.43 45.98 -21.63
N GLY A 559 29.58 46.95 -21.31
CA GLY A 559 30.01 48.21 -20.71
C GLY A 559 30.21 48.11 -19.20
N PRO A 560 30.64 49.21 -18.55
CA PRO A 560 30.78 49.27 -17.09
C PRO A 560 29.53 48.81 -16.32
N GLU A 561 28.35 49.23 -16.78
CA GLU A 561 27.05 48.90 -16.17
C GLU A 561 26.63 47.42 -16.35
N SER A 562 27.28 46.65 -17.23
CA SER A 562 26.80 45.30 -17.58
C SER A 562 27.02 44.28 -16.47
N THR A 563 25.90 43.77 -15.97
CA THR A 563 25.81 42.90 -14.81
C THR A 563 26.45 41.52 -15.04
N GLN A 564 26.68 40.79 -13.94
CA GLN A 564 27.13 39.40 -13.98
C GLN A 564 26.07 38.45 -14.59
N GLU A 565 24.81 38.86 -14.73
CA GLU A 565 23.76 38.06 -15.38
C GLU A 565 23.75 38.25 -16.89
N GLU A 566 23.72 39.49 -17.40
CA GLU A 566 23.86 39.78 -18.84
C GLU A 566 25.09 39.10 -19.47
N VAL A 567 26.22 39.11 -18.76
CA VAL A 567 27.45 38.44 -19.18
C VAL A 567 27.29 36.92 -19.21
N PHE A 568 26.49 36.35 -18.31
CA PHE A 568 26.24 34.92 -18.24
C PHE A 568 25.18 34.42 -19.23
N GLU A 569 24.17 35.23 -19.58
CA GLU A 569 23.14 34.85 -20.56
C GLU A 569 23.75 34.43 -21.92
N GLU A 570 24.67 35.23 -22.45
CA GLU A 570 25.45 34.91 -23.67
C GLU A 570 26.34 33.66 -23.52
N ILE A 571 26.94 33.46 -22.33
CA ILE A 571 27.76 32.28 -22.01
C ILE A 571 26.88 31.02 -21.86
N SER A 572 25.62 31.15 -21.46
CA SER A 572 24.76 30.03 -21.08
C SER A 572 24.52 29.02 -22.21
N GLN A 573 24.71 29.45 -23.47
CA GLN A 573 24.67 28.60 -24.67
C GLN A 573 25.94 27.74 -24.83
N LEU A 574 27.10 28.23 -24.40
CA LEU A 574 28.33 27.45 -24.34
C LEU A 574 28.26 26.42 -23.19
N VAL A 575 27.72 26.80 -22.03
CA VAL A 575 27.44 25.86 -20.93
C VAL A 575 26.49 24.74 -21.38
N GLN A 576 25.45 25.07 -22.16
CA GLN A 576 24.57 24.08 -22.77
C GLN A 576 25.32 23.15 -23.74
N SER A 577 26.31 23.67 -24.47
CA SER A 577 27.14 22.85 -25.36
C SER A 577 27.94 21.80 -24.59
N ALA A 578 28.46 22.14 -23.41
CA ALA A 578 29.14 21.17 -22.54
C ALA A 578 28.18 20.08 -22.03
N LEU A 579 26.97 20.46 -21.61
CA LEU A 579 25.89 19.53 -21.22
C LEU A 579 25.38 18.62 -22.36
N ASP A 580 25.61 19.02 -23.62
CA ASP A 580 25.21 18.28 -24.81
C ASP A 580 26.31 17.35 -25.35
N GLY A 581 27.50 17.37 -24.74
CA GLY A 581 28.63 16.49 -25.04
C GLY A 581 29.81 17.14 -25.77
N TYR A 582 29.82 18.47 -25.95
CA TYR A 582 30.93 19.18 -26.59
C TYR A 582 32.02 19.59 -25.60
N ARG A 583 33.22 19.88 -26.13
CA ARG A 583 34.30 20.52 -25.38
C ARG A 583 34.19 22.03 -25.47
N VAL A 584 34.38 22.71 -24.34
CA VAL A 584 34.18 24.14 -24.19
C VAL A 584 35.33 24.74 -23.41
N CYS A 585 35.83 25.90 -23.85
CA CYS A 585 36.95 26.60 -23.24
C CYS A 585 36.64 28.10 -23.12
N ILE A 586 36.43 28.59 -21.91
CA ILE A 586 36.16 30.00 -21.63
C ILE A 586 37.33 30.56 -20.82
N PHE A 587 38.00 31.60 -21.33
CA PHE A 587 39.14 32.22 -20.65
C PHE A 587 39.04 33.74 -20.56
N ALA A 588 39.33 34.28 -19.37
CA ALA A 588 39.46 35.70 -19.12
C ALA A 588 40.92 36.17 -19.29
N TYR A 589 41.12 37.21 -20.08
CA TYR A 589 42.40 37.77 -20.50
C TYR A 589 42.45 39.29 -20.28
N GLY A 590 43.64 39.84 -20.06
CA GLY A 590 43.91 41.27 -19.89
C GLY A 590 44.90 41.54 -18.76
N GLN A 591 45.20 42.81 -18.50
CA GLN A 591 46.11 43.22 -17.43
C GLN A 591 45.63 42.84 -16.02
N THR A 592 46.53 42.85 -15.06
CA THR A 592 46.17 42.88 -13.63
C THR A 592 45.26 44.08 -13.32
N GLY A 593 44.26 43.87 -12.47
CA GLY A 593 43.26 44.88 -12.12
C GLY A 593 42.12 45.08 -13.14
N SER A 594 42.09 44.40 -14.31
CA SER A 594 41.03 44.62 -15.31
C SER A 594 39.71 43.88 -15.07
N GLY A 595 39.61 43.04 -14.04
CA GLY A 595 38.37 42.32 -13.69
C GLY A 595 38.26 40.87 -14.20
N LYS A 596 39.37 40.23 -14.61
CA LYS A 596 39.42 38.80 -15.00
C LYS A 596 38.80 37.88 -13.94
N THR A 597 39.33 37.90 -12.73
CA THR A 597 38.90 37.04 -11.62
C THR A 597 37.47 37.35 -11.17
N TYR A 598 37.04 38.62 -11.22
CA TYR A 598 35.64 39.01 -10.97
C TYR A 598 34.68 38.46 -12.04
N THR A 599 35.12 38.38 -13.30
CA THR A 599 34.34 37.71 -14.35
C THR A 599 34.26 36.20 -14.08
N MET A 600 35.37 35.54 -13.74
CA MET A 600 35.41 34.08 -13.60
C MET A 600 34.80 33.55 -12.31
N LEU A 601 35.07 34.15 -11.15
CA LEU A 601 34.59 33.70 -9.83
C LEU A 601 33.46 34.57 -9.28
N GLY A 602 33.57 35.89 -9.42
CA GLY A 602 32.61 36.87 -8.88
C GLY A 602 33.19 37.76 -7.81
N GLY A 603 32.31 38.55 -7.19
CA GLY A 603 32.52 39.13 -5.86
C GLY A 603 31.89 38.27 -4.76
N GLU A 604 31.96 38.76 -3.52
CA GLU A 604 31.45 38.04 -2.33
C GLU A 604 29.97 38.32 -2.04
N ASN A 605 29.39 39.37 -2.65
CA ASN A 605 27.99 39.75 -2.47
C ASN A 605 27.03 38.84 -3.25
N GLU A 606 25.76 38.80 -2.82
CA GLU A 606 24.69 38.15 -3.58
C GLU A 606 24.51 38.82 -4.95
N GLY A 607 24.15 38.03 -5.97
CA GLY A 607 24.09 38.47 -7.37
C GLY A 607 25.46 38.56 -8.07
N GLU A 608 26.55 38.89 -7.37
CA GLU A 608 27.88 39.12 -7.95
C GLU A 608 28.64 37.85 -8.41
N SER A 609 28.03 36.66 -8.27
CA SER A 609 28.59 35.38 -8.76
C SER A 609 29.13 35.48 -10.20
N GLY A 610 30.36 35.02 -10.43
CA GLY A 610 30.96 34.97 -11.77
C GLY A 610 30.55 33.75 -12.59
N VAL A 611 31.25 33.56 -13.70
CA VAL A 611 30.99 32.49 -14.68
C VAL A 611 31.04 31.09 -14.05
N ILE A 612 32.02 30.80 -13.18
CA ILE A 612 32.18 29.45 -12.59
C ILE A 612 30.96 29.06 -11.73
N PRO A 613 30.54 29.85 -10.70
CA PRO A 613 29.32 29.52 -9.95
C PRO A 613 28.05 29.50 -10.81
N LYS A 614 27.86 30.44 -11.75
CA LYS A 614 26.67 30.48 -12.60
C LYS A 614 26.59 29.29 -13.58
N SER A 615 27.71 28.92 -14.22
CA SER A 615 27.80 27.73 -15.08
C SER A 615 27.39 26.47 -14.32
N MET A 616 27.89 26.31 -13.09
CA MET A 616 27.55 25.16 -12.26
C MET A 616 26.08 25.14 -11.84
N ARG A 617 25.49 26.28 -11.44
CA ARG A 617 24.06 26.37 -11.13
C ARG A 617 23.18 25.98 -12.32
N LYS A 618 23.51 26.43 -13.54
CA LYS A 618 22.83 25.99 -14.76
C LYS A 618 23.00 24.48 -15.01
N ILE A 619 24.20 23.94 -14.75
CA ILE A 619 24.50 22.51 -14.94
C ILE A 619 23.75 21.61 -13.96
N PHE A 620 23.61 22.00 -12.68
CA PHE A 620 22.79 21.27 -11.72
C PHE A 620 21.31 21.26 -12.14
N SER A 621 20.73 22.43 -12.39
CA SER A 621 19.32 22.54 -12.81
C SER A 621 19.01 21.79 -14.11
N ALA A 622 19.93 21.80 -15.09
CA ALA A 622 19.78 21.06 -16.34
C ALA A 622 20.14 19.57 -16.26
N ALA A 623 20.77 19.12 -15.17
CA ALA A 623 20.92 17.70 -14.87
C ALA A 623 19.66 17.15 -14.16
N GLU A 624 19.12 17.94 -13.23
CA GLU A 624 17.90 17.65 -12.47
C GLU A 624 16.68 17.53 -13.40
N SER A 625 16.41 18.52 -14.26
CA SER A 625 15.29 18.44 -15.22
C SER A 625 15.45 17.37 -16.31
N ARG A 626 16.67 16.83 -16.50
CA ARG A 626 16.91 15.69 -17.40
C ARG A 626 16.78 14.33 -16.72
N HIS A 627 16.76 14.28 -15.38
CA HIS A 627 16.54 13.05 -14.63
C HIS A 627 15.13 12.49 -14.86
N GLU A 628 14.13 13.37 -15.06
CA GLU A 628 12.76 13.01 -15.46
C GLU A 628 12.73 12.23 -16.79
N HIS A 629 13.68 12.49 -17.69
CA HIS A 629 13.84 11.79 -18.97
C HIS A 629 14.96 10.72 -18.92
N ASN A 630 15.07 9.99 -17.82
CA ASN A 630 16.00 8.87 -17.62
C ASN A 630 17.51 9.18 -17.78
N TRP A 631 17.95 10.45 -17.72
CA TRP A 631 19.38 10.81 -17.75
C TRP A 631 20.00 10.95 -16.35
N GLU A 632 21.06 10.19 -16.10
CA GLU A 632 21.93 10.37 -14.94
C GLU A 632 23.18 11.16 -15.34
N PHE A 633 23.52 12.20 -14.58
CA PHE A 633 24.74 12.99 -14.80
C PHE A 633 25.72 12.84 -13.63
N HIS A 634 26.93 12.36 -13.93
CA HIS A 634 28.06 12.40 -13.03
C HIS A 634 28.95 13.60 -13.37
N LEU A 635 29.18 14.45 -12.38
CA LEU A 635 29.92 15.71 -12.50
C LEU A 635 31.19 15.65 -11.66
N LYS A 636 32.34 15.87 -12.29
CA LYS A 636 33.66 15.84 -11.64
C LYS A 636 34.41 17.14 -11.89
N ALA A 637 35.04 17.70 -10.87
CA ALA A 637 35.77 18.96 -10.98
C ALA A 637 37.24 18.79 -10.58
N SER A 638 38.12 19.52 -11.25
CA SER A 638 39.53 19.68 -10.88
C SER A 638 39.97 21.12 -11.05
N PHE A 639 40.75 21.65 -10.11
CA PHE A 639 41.22 23.04 -10.15
C PHE A 639 42.75 23.04 -9.97
N LEU A 640 43.46 23.68 -10.90
CA LEU A 640 44.92 23.81 -10.87
C LEU A 640 45.38 25.24 -11.14
N GLU A 641 46.58 25.59 -10.67
CA GLU A 641 47.34 26.76 -11.12
C GLU A 641 48.48 26.32 -12.06
N ILE A 642 48.75 27.11 -13.09
CA ILE A 642 49.96 27.05 -13.90
C ILE A 642 50.77 28.31 -13.59
N TYR A 643 51.88 28.13 -12.90
CA TYR A 643 52.81 29.18 -12.50
C TYR A 643 54.23 28.79 -12.91
N ASN A 644 54.96 29.69 -13.58
CA ASN A 644 56.33 29.44 -14.04
C ASN A 644 56.49 28.10 -14.82
N GLU A 645 55.59 27.85 -15.79
CA GLU A 645 55.50 26.59 -16.56
C GLU A 645 55.40 25.29 -15.72
N THR A 646 55.03 25.42 -14.44
CA THR A 646 54.83 24.31 -13.49
C THR A 646 53.34 24.23 -13.15
N ILE A 647 52.78 23.02 -13.20
CA ILE A 647 51.40 22.76 -12.77
C ILE A 647 51.41 22.47 -11.27
N ARG A 648 50.43 23.02 -10.56
CA ARG A 648 50.12 22.64 -9.18
C ARG A 648 48.62 22.51 -8.98
N ASP A 649 48.26 21.43 -8.31
CA ASP A 649 46.92 21.15 -7.81
C ASP A 649 46.48 22.18 -6.75
N LEU A 650 45.31 22.81 -6.94
CA LEU A 650 44.69 23.70 -5.95
C LEU A 650 43.71 22.97 -5.02
N LEU A 651 43.38 21.70 -5.30
CA LEU A 651 42.49 20.87 -4.50
C LEU A 651 43.24 19.84 -3.64
N ALA A 652 44.55 19.68 -3.82
CA ALA A 652 45.37 18.84 -2.94
C ALA A 652 45.37 19.33 -1.48
N ASP A 653 45.30 18.40 -0.54
CA ASP A 653 45.36 18.69 0.90
C ASP A 653 46.81 18.96 1.33
N GLN A 654 47.01 20.03 2.11
CA GLN A 654 48.34 20.58 2.44
C GLN A 654 49.25 19.66 3.27
N THR A 655 48.68 18.60 3.86
CA THR A 655 49.40 17.53 4.58
C THR A 655 50.09 16.53 3.66
N THR A 656 49.72 16.47 2.39
CA THR A 656 50.31 15.52 1.42
C THR A 656 51.75 15.90 1.09
N SER A 657 52.65 14.91 1.05
CA SER A 657 54.06 15.09 0.67
C SER A 657 54.21 15.65 -0.76
N ILE A 658 54.43 16.96 -0.87
CA ILE A 658 54.61 17.70 -2.15
C ILE A 658 55.68 17.08 -3.06
N LYS A 659 56.64 16.32 -2.49
CA LYS A 659 57.79 15.74 -3.20
C LYS A 659 57.46 14.59 -4.17
N GLU A 660 56.25 14.04 -4.18
CA GLU A 660 55.97 12.77 -4.90
C GLU A 660 54.95 12.89 -6.06
N ARG A 661 54.23 14.01 -6.20
CA ARG A 661 53.24 14.20 -7.28
C ARG A 661 53.84 14.94 -8.48
N ASN A 662 54.20 14.21 -9.54
CA ASN A 662 54.56 14.80 -10.84
C ASN A 662 53.31 15.08 -11.69
N TYR A 663 52.94 16.36 -11.81
CA TYR A 663 51.79 16.84 -12.57
C TYR A 663 52.09 16.98 -14.08
N ASP A 664 52.35 15.86 -14.75
CA ASP A 664 52.56 15.84 -16.21
C ASP A 664 51.26 15.73 -17.00
N ILE A 665 51.19 16.47 -18.10
CA ILE A 665 50.08 16.44 -19.07
C ILE A 665 50.25 15.20 -19.96
N LYS A 666 49.18 14.42 -20.10
CA LYS A 666 49.08 13.30 -21.04
C LYS A 666 47.84 13.47 -21.92
N ILE A 667 47.87 12.83 -23.09
CA ILE A 667 46.73 12.69 -23.99
C ILE A 667 46.26 11.23 -23.89
N ASP A 668 44.96 11.02 -23.68
CA ASP A 668 44.34 9.71 -23.86
C ASP A 668 44.29 9.33 -25.35
N ARG A 669 44.75 8.13 -25.67
CA ARG A 669 44.81 7.61 -27.05
C ARG A 669 43.43 7.20 -27.59
N LEU A 670 42.44 6.97 -26.74
CA LEU A 670 41.09 6.55 -27.15
C LEU A 670 40.17 7.75 -27.45
N THR A 671 40.11 8.70 -26.52
CA THR A 671 39.25 9.90 -26.60
C THR A 671 39.94 11.14 -27.16
N GLY A 672 41.28 11.16 -27.25
CA GLY A 672 42.04 12.36 -27.59
C GLY A 672 41.96 13.48 -26.56
N ALA A 673 41.45 13.23 -25.35
CA ALA A 673 41.35 14.22 -24.28
C ALA A 673 42.69 14.41 -23.54
N THR A 674 42.94 15.63 -23.05
CA THR A 674 44.09 15.94 -22.19
C THR A 674 43.74 15.80 -20.71
N TYR A 675 44.66 15.22 -19.95
CA TYR A 675 44.56 15.12 -18.49
C TYR A 675 45.93 15.33 -17.84
N VAL A 676 45.92 15.65 -16.55
CA VAL A 676 47.13 15.82 -15.73
C VAL A 676 47.25 14.63 -14.79
N VAL A 677 48.42 13.98 -14.76
CA VAL A 677 48.69 12.86 -13.87
C VAL A 677 48.72 13.34 -12.41
N GLY A 678 48.09 12.57 -11.50
CA GLY A 678 48.14 12.84 -10.05
C GLY A 678 47.37 14.08 -9.57
N LEU A 679 46.68 14.78 -10.47
CA LEU A 679 45.78 15.89 -10.16
C LEU A 679 44.55 15.37 -9.41
N THR A 680 44.17 16.05 -8.34
CA THR A 680 42.97 15.74 -7.56
C THR A 680 41.73 16.11 -8.36
N VAL A 681 40.79 15.17 -8.43
CA VAL A 681 39.48 15.32 -9.07
C VAL A 681 38.43 14.98 -8.02
N GLU A 682 37.58 15.94 -7.66
CA GLU A 682 36.51 15.79 -6.67
C GLU A 682 35.16 15.60 -7.39
N ASP A 683 34.31 14.70 -6.91
CA ASP A 683 32.92 14.54 -7.36
C ASP A 683 32.05 15.69 -6.82
N ILE A 684 31.22 16.29 -7.69
CA ILE A 684 30.45 17.51 -7.39
C ILE A 684 28.98 17.30 -7.74
N SER A 685 28.23 16.74 -6.79
CA SER A 685 26.79 16.50 -6.88
C SER A 685 25.93 17.67 -6.36
N THR A 686 26.49 18.57 -5.53
CA THR A 686 25.70 19.68 -4.95
C THR A 686 26.38 21.06 -5.03
N PRO A 687 25.61 22.18 -5.00
CA PRO A 687 26.16 23.53 -4.91
C PRO A 687 27.08 23.77 -3.71
N GLN A 688 26.82 23.14 -2.57
CA GLN A 688 27.63 23.27 -1.35
C GLN A 688 28.98 22.57 -1.49
N GLN A 689 29.04 21.46 -2.22
CA GLN A 689 30.32 20.79 -2.57
C GLN A 689 31.17 21.67 -3.49
N LEU A 690 30.55 22.29 -4.50
CA LEU A 690 31.22 23.29 -5.34
C LEU A 690 31.76 24.46 -4.50
N GLU A 691 30.93 25.03 -3.63
CA GLU A 691 31.36 26.17 -2.82
C GLU A 691 32.54 25.80 -1.91
N LYS A 692 32.50 24.62 -1.28
CA LYS A 692 33.62 24.07 -0.51
C LYS A 692 34.88 23.93 -1.37
N LEU A 693 34.77 23.41 -2.59
CA LEU A 693 35.87 23.26 -3.55
C LEU A 693 36.46 24.63 -3.94
N LEU A 694 35.61 25.63 -4.22
CA LEU A 694 36.06 26.99 -4.56
C LEU A 694 36.74 27.67 -3.36
N ARG A 695 36.17 27.59 -2.15
CA ARG A 695 36.81 28.09 -0.92
C ARG A 695 38.16 27.41 -0.66
N LYS A 696 38.25 26.08 -0.85
CA LYS A 696 39.50 25.29 -0.76
C LYS A 696 40.57 25.77 -1.75
N SER A 697 40.19 25.93 -3.03
CA SER A 697 41.11 26.35 -4.08
C SER A 697 41.61 27.79 -3.89
N MET A 698 40.74 28.70 -3.46
CA MET A 698 41.10 30.08 -3.14
C MET A 698 42.04 30.17 -1.93
N ALA A 699 41.78 29.41 -0.86
CA ALA A 699 42.69 29.34 0.28
C ALA A 699 44.06 28.78 -0.10
N ASN A 700 44.12 27.76 -0.98
CA ASN A 700 45.37 27.20 -1.49
C ASN A 700 46.12 28.17 -2.44
N ARG A 701 45.43 28.96 -3.28
CA ARG A 701 45.99 30.03 -4.12
C ARG A 701 46.48 31.21 -3.28
N ALA A 702 45.78 31.59 -2.21
CA ALA A 702 46.19 32.63 -1.27
C ALA A 702 47.43 32.22 -0.44
N THR A 703 47.45 30.99 0.10
CA THR A 703 48.61 30.42 0.81
C THR A 703 49.85 30.32 -0.09
N ALA A 704 49.66 30.28 -1.41
CA ALA A 704 50.72 30.36 -2.39
C ALA A 704 51.31 31.77 -2.54
N ALA A 705 50.46 32.80 -2.51
CA ALA A 705 50.81 34.20 -2.68
C ALA A 705 51.48 34.83 -1.45
N THR A 706 51.20 34.32 -0.24
CA THR A 706 51.88 34.77 0.99
C THR A 706 53.29 34.19 1.14
N ARG A 707 53.59 33.03 0.52
CA ARG A 707 54.95 32.46 0.48
C ARG A 707 55.81 32.98 -0.67
N CYS A 708 55.19 33.50 -1.75
CA CYS A 708 55.87 34.17 -2.87
C CYS A 708 54.96 35.29 -3.41
N ASN A 709 55.43 36.55 -3.35
CA ASN A 709 54.76 37.80 -3.73
C ASN A 709 53.55 37.67 -4.67
N GLU A 710 52.39 38.19 -4.26
CA GLU A 710 51.24 38.58 -5.12
C GLU A 710 50.99 37.64 -6.32
N ARG A 711 50.96 36.33 -6.04
CA ARG A 711 50.98 35.29 -7.07
C ARG A 711 49.70 35.17 -7.89
N SER A 712 48.57 35.68 -7.39
CA SER A 712 47.25 35.56 -8.03
C SER A 712 47.20 36.17 -9.43
N SER A 713 47.82 37.34 -9.62
CA SER A 713 48.00 38.00 -10.93
C SER A 713 48.99 37.28 -11.85
N ARG A 714 49.87 36.43 -11.29
CA ARG A 714 51.06 35.85 -11.94
C ARG A 714 50.89 34.39 -12.35
N SER A 715 49.72 33.80 -12.12
CA SER A 715 49.43 32.38 -12.36
C SER A 715 48.11 32.19 -13.10
N HIS A 716 48.08 31.35 -14.13
CA HIS A 716 46.82 30.94 -14.77
C HIS A 716 46.10 29.94 -13.89
N SER A 717 44.83 30.18 -13.57
CA SER A 717 44.01 29.25 -12.79
C SER A 717 42.99 28.59 -13.71
N VAL A 718 43.05 27.26 -13.79
CA VAL A 718 42.24 26.44 -14.71
C VAL A 718 41.29 25.57 -13.88
N PHE A 719 40.02 25.92 -13.87
CA PHE A 719 38.94 25.07 -13.41
C PHE A 719 38.48 24.19 -14.58
N ARG A 720 38.43 22.87 -14.39
CA ARG A 720 37.92 21.92 -15.39
C ARG A 720 36.78 21.12 -14.78
N LEU A 721 35.63 21.14 -15.43
CA LEU A 721 34.48 20.31 -15.11
C LEU A 721 34.31 19.25 -16.20
N TYR A 722 34.40 17.98 -15.81
CA TYR A 722 34.10 16.83 -16.63
C TYR A 722 32.62 16.46 -16.40
N ILE A 723 31.85 16.39 -17.49
CA ILE A 723 30.40 16.12 -17.47
C ILE A 723 30.17 14.77 -18.14
N SER A 724 29.66 13.78 -17.41
CA SER A 724 29.35 12.44 -17.92
C SER A 724 27.87 12.14 -17.74
N GLY A 725 27.07 12.35 -18.79
CA GLY A 725 25.66 11.99 -18.81
C GLY A 725 25.43 10.60 -19.42
N ARG A 726 24.55 9.79 -18.84
CA ARG A 726 24.10 8.52 -19.41
C ARG A 726 22.58 8.39 -19.29
N ASN A 727 21.92 8.05 -20.38
CA ASN A 727 20.51 7.70 -20.38
C ASN A 727 20.36 6.21 -20.03
N LYS A 728 19.61 5.90 -18.98
CA LYS A 728 19.43 4.53 -18.45
C LYS A 728 18.71 3.60 -19.42
N GLU A 729 17.75 4.15 -20.16
CA GLU A 729 16.82 3.43 -21.02
C GLU A 729 17.39 3.15 -22.41
N THR A 730 17.84 4.20 -23.10
CA THR A 730 18.40 4.11 -24.47
C THR A 730 19.88 3.73 -24.49
N GLY A 731 20.55 3.72 -23.33
CA GLY A 731 22.00 3.47 -23.21
C GLY A 731 22.89 4.56 -23.81
N GLN A 732 22.34 5.71 -24.24
CA GLN A 732 23.14 6.80 -24.82
C GLN A 732 24.04 7.46 -23.77
N GLU A 733 25.30 7.73 -24.13
CA GLU A 733 26.27 8.44 -23.28
C GLU A 733 26.62 9.82 -23.88
N ARG A 734 26.94 10.79 -23.02
CA ARG A 734 27.35 12.16 -23.35
C ARG A 734 28.54 12.54 -22.48
N VAL A 735 29.69 12.83 -23.09
CA VAL A 735 30.92 13.19 -22.35
C VAL A 735 31.40 14.58 -22.74
N GLY A 736 31.03 15.57 -21.93
CA GLY A 736 31.41 16.98 -22.10
C GLY A 736 32.58 17.41 -21.22
N LEU A 737 33.23 18.50 -21.62
CA LEU A 737 34.30 19.14 -20.84
C LEU A 737 34.12 20.65 -20.88
N LEU A 738 34.05 21.28 -19.72
CA LEU A 738 34.00 22.74 -19.57
C LEU A 738 35.26 23.22 -18.84
N ASN A 739 36.17 23.86 -19.58
CA ASN A 739 37.35 24.53 -19.02
C ASN A 739 37.02 26.01 -18.80
N LEU A 740 37.17 26.50 -17.57
CA LEU A 740 36.93 27.89 -17.16
C LEU A 740 38.23 28.45 -16.57
N ILE A 741 38.79 29.50 -17.18
CA ILE A 741 40.18 29.90 -16.97
C ILE A 741 40.30 31.39 -16.62
N ASP A 742 40.97 31.67 -15.49
CA ASP A 742 41.44 33.00 -15.09
C ASP A 742 42.93 33.10 -15.45
N LEU A 743 43.26 33.72 -16.59
CA LEU A 743 44.65 33.83 -17.04
C LEU A 743 45.45 34.80 -16.16
N ALA A 744 46.78 34.70 -16.21
CA ALA A 744 47.68 35.69 -15.62
C ALA A 744 47.55 37.07 -16.31
N GLY A 745 48.10 38.11 -15.67
CA GLY A 745 48.21 39.46 -16.23
C GLY A 745 48.99 39.50 -17.55
N SER A 746 48.49 40.29 -18.50
CA SER A 746 49.12 40.50 -19.81
C SER A 746 50.08 41.70 -19.88
N GLU A 747 50.32 42.36 -18.75
CA GLU A 747 51.18 43.55 -18.65
C GLU A 747 52.66 43.29 -19.00
N ARG A 748 53.29 44.31 -19.58
CA ARG A 748 54.63 44.21 -20.18
C ARG A 748 55.75 44.46 -19.17
N LEU A 749 56.84 43.73 -19.37
CA LEU A 749 58.08 43.80 -18.57
C LEU A 749 58.54 45.23 -18.26
N ASN A 750 58.59 46.11 -19.28
CA ASN A 750 59.11 47.47 -19.18
C ASN A 750 58.34 48.35 -18.17
N SER A 751 57.07 48.04 -17.92
CA SER A 751 56.19 48.77 -16.99
C SER A 751 56.51 48.47 -15.51
N SER A 752 57.33 47.45 -15.23
CA SER A 752 57.45 46.84 -13.88
C SER A 752 58.74 47.14 -13.11
N GLY A 753 59.77 47.70 -13.77
CA GLY A 753 61.10 47.94 -13.16
C GLY A 753 61.80 46.69 -12.59
N SER A 754 61.38 45.48 -12.97
CA SER A 754 61.76 44.25 -12.27
C SER A 754 63.13 43.68 -12.68
N THR A 755 63.88 43.20 -11.69
CA THR A 755 65.23 42.62 -11.85
C THR A 755 65.32 41.23 -11.20
N GLY A 756 66.38 40.48 -11.50
CA GLY A 756 66.63 39.16 -10.89
C GLY A 756 65.58 38.10 -11.25
N ASP A 757 65.18 37.28 -10.28
CA ASP A 757 64.22 36.19 -10.51
C ASP A 757 62.82 36.68 -10.94
N ARG A 758 62.41 37.89 -10.51
CA ARG A 758 61.16 38.52 -10.98
C ARG A 758 61.16 38.76 -12.50
N LEU A 759 62.33 39.02 -13.10
CA LEU A 759 62.45 39.17 -14.55
C LEU A 759 62.18 37.82 -15.26
N ARG A 760 62.73 36.72 -14.75
CA ARG A 760 62.48 35.36 -15.30
C ARG A 760 61.01 34.97 -15.12
N GLU A 761 60.44 35.21 -13.94
CA GLU A 761 59.02 34.99 -13.65
C GLU A 761 58.13 35.70 -14.68
N THR A 762 58.35 37.00 -14.89
CA THR A 762 57.55 37.79 -15.84
C THR A 762 57.79 37.40 -17.30
N GLN A 763 58.98 36.89 -17.66
CA GLN A 763 59.22 36.24 -18.95
C GLN A 763 58.43 34.94 -19.11
N HIS A 764 58.36 34.08 -18.09
CA HIS A 764 57.60 32.83 -18.13
C HIS A 764 56.07 33.04 -18.19
N ILE A 765 55.55 34.07 -17.52
CA ILE A 765 54.15 34.49 -17.66
C ILE A 765 53.87 34.86 -19.12
N ASN A 766 54.65 35.80 -19.67
CA ASN A 766 54.47 36.26 -21.05
C ASN A 766 54.67 35.14 -22.09
N LYS A 767 55.61 34.21 -21.87
CA LYS A 767 55.81 33.02 -22.73
C LYS A 767 54.52 32.24 -22.95
N SER A 768 53.75 31.97 -21.89
CA SER A 768 52.52 31.18 -21.97
C SER A 768 51.38 31.90 -22.71
N LEU A 769 51.27 33.23 -22.56
CA LEU A 769 50.33 34.06 -23.30
C LEU A 769 50.73 34.23 -24.78
N SER A 770 52.03 34.39 -25.06
CA SER A 770 52.56 34.40 -26.43
C SER A 770 52.30 33.07 -27.14
N ALA A 771 52.59 31.94 -26.49
CA ALA A 771 52.32 30.61 -27.03
C ALA A 771 50.83 30.37 -27.34
N LEU A 772 49.92 30.90 -26.51
CA LEU A 772 48.47 30.89 -26.79
C LEU A 772 48.13 31.74 -28.03
N GLY A 773 48.74 32.91 -28.14
CA GLY A 773 48.65 33.78 -29.32
C GLY A 773 49.19 33.17 -30.61
N ASP A 774 50.25 32.36 -30.52
CA ASP A 774 50.84 31.62 -31.63
C ASP A 774 49.92 30.46 -32.04
N VAL A 775 49.45 29.65 -31.08
CA VAL A 775 48.51 28.54 -31.33
C VAL A 775 47.23 29.02 -32.02
N ILE A 776 46.62 30.10 -31.54
CA ILE A 776 45.43 30.69 -32.18
C ILE A 776 45.76 31.23 -33.58
N SER A 777 46.95 31.80 -33.78
CA SER A 777 47.42 32.26 -35.10
C SER A 777 47.54 31.10 -36.09
N SER A 778 48.22 30.02 -35.70
CA SER A 778 48.41 28.83 -36.53
C SER A 778 47.09 28.15 -36.86
N LEU A 779 46.12 28.17 -35.93
CA LEU A 779 44.76 27.66 -36.15
C LEU A 779 43.98 28.51 -37.16
N SER A 780 44.05 29.85 -37.05
CA SER A 780 43.47 30.78 -38.04
C SER A 780 44.04 30.54 -39.44
N ASN A 781 45.36 30.46 -39.52
CA ASN A 781 46.13 30.22 -40.74
C ASN A 781 45.97 28.79 -41.31
N LYS A 782 45.31 27.87 -40.56
CA LYS A 782 45.12 26.45 -40.90
C LYS A 782 46.47 25.74 -41.14
N GLU A 783 47.47 26.09 -40.35
CA GLU A 783 48.82 25.53 -40.43
C GLU A 783 48.85 24.03 -40.07
N LYS A 784 49.67 23.26 -40.79
CA LYS A 784 49.77 21.80 -40.60
C LYS A 784 50.34 21.39 -39.24
N TYR A 785 51.11 22.26 -38.59
CA TYR A 785 51.67 22.05 -37.26
C TYR A 785 51.24 23.20 -36.35
N ILE A 786 50.48 22.87 -35.30
CA ILE A 786 50.04 23.84 -34.30
C ILE A 786 50.96 23.68 -33.06
N PRO A 787 51.61 24.75 -32.57
CA PRO A 787 52.68 24.67 -31.57
C PRO A 787 52.18 24.49 -30.11
N TYR A 788 51.19 23.63 -29.89
CA TYR A 788 50.55 23.39 -28.58
C TYR A 788 51.55 23.11 -27.45
N ARG A 789 52.70 22.47 -27.73
CA ARG A 789 53.71 22.13 -26.71
C ARG A 789 54.59 23.28 -26.24
N ASN A 790 54.46 24.49 -26.81
CA ASN A 790 55.29 25.63 -26.42
C ASN A 790 55.05 26.11 -24.98
N SER A 791 53.87 25.84 -24.40
CA SER A 791 53.56 26.07 -22.99
C SER A 791 52.75 24.90 -22.41
N LYS A 792 52.87 24.63 -21.10
CA LYS A 792 51.95 23.72 -20.39
C LYS A 792 50.48 24.16 -20.53
N LEU A 793 50.19 25.47 -20.61
CA LEU A 793 48.83 25.98 -20.80
C LEU A 793 48.26 25.53 -22.16
N THR A 794 48.94 25.83 -23.26
CA THR A 794 48.51 25.45 -24.60
C THR A 794 48.52 23.94 -24.82
N TYR A 795 49.37 23.19 -24.10
CA TYR A 795 49.38 21.73 -24.18
C TYR A 795 48.21 21.10 -23.40
N LEU A 796 47.80 21.69 -22.28
CA LEU A 796 46.61 21.28 -21.52
C LEU A 796 45.32 21.58 -22.30
N LEU A 797 45.28 22.67 -23.07
CA LEU A 797 44.12 23.09 -23.85
C LEU A 797 44.14 22.60 -25.31
N GLN A 798 45.11 21.78 -25.70
CA GLN A 798 45.22 21.21 -27.05
C GLN A 798 43.91 20.53 -27.51
N ASP A 799 43.21 19.89 -26.58
CA ASP A 799 42.01 19.09 -26.84
C ASP A 799 40.72 19.90 -26.91
N SER A 800 40.81 21.22 -26.63
CA SER A 800 39.68 22.14 -26.40
C SER A 800 39.79 23.46 -27.20
N LEU A 801 40.94 23.74 -27.83
CA LEU A 801 41.18 24.93 -28.68
C LEU A 801 40.95 24.67 -30.18
N GLY A 802 40.46 23.49 -30.58
CA GLY A 802 40.26 23.14 -31.98
C GLY A 802 39.27 21.99 -32.21
N GLY A 803 39.00 21.70 -33.47
CA GLY A 803 37.97 20.73 -33.88
C GLY A 803 36.55 21.32 -33.74
N ASP A 804 35.66 20.54 -33.16
CA ASP A 804 34.27 20.88 -32.80
C ASP A 804 34.15 21.62 -31.45
N SER A 805 35.29 21.80 -30.75
CA SER A 805 35.41 22.54 -29.49
C SER A 805 35.01 24.01 -29.65
N LYS A 806 34.35 24.56 -28.63
CA LYS A 806 33.83 25.93 -28.63
C LYS A 806 34.59 26.80 -27.63
N THR A 807 35.28 27.81 -28.14
CA THR A 807 36.17 28.68 -27.37
C THR A 807 35.61 30.10 -27.26
N LEU A 808 35.63 30.67 -26.06
CA LEU A 808 35.28 32.06 -25.80
C LEU A 808 36.41 32.76 -25.03
N MET A 809 36.90 33.86 -25.61
CA MET A 809 37.84 34.77 -24.95
C MET A 809 37.09 35.97 -24.39
N PHE A 810 37.19 36.20 -23.08
CA PHE A 810 36.91 37.52 -22.50
C PHE A 810 38.18 38.38 -22.54
N VAL A 811 38.11 39.54 -23.19
CA VAL A 811 39.09 40.62 -22.99
C VAL A 811 38.55 41.61 -21.96
N ASN A 812 39.03 41.46 -20.74
CA ASN A 812 38.75 42.35 -19.62
C ASN A 812 39.67 43.57 -19.70
N ILE A 813 39.09 44.78 -19.76
CA ILE A 813 39.84 46.03 -19.84
C ILE A 813 39.53 46.97 -18.66
N SER A 814 40.54 47.72 -18.23
CA SER A 814 40.35 48.85 -17.33
C SER A 814 40.02 50.11 -18.14
N PRO A 815 39.04 50.92 -17.70
CA PRO A 815 38.72 52.22 -18.30
C PRO A 815 39.71 53.34 -17.92
N THR A 816 40.62 53.12 -16.97
CA THR A 816 41.47 54.20 -16.41
C THR A 816 42.62 54.63 -17.33
N ALA A 817 43.02 55.90 -17.22
CA ALA A 817 44.07 56.52 -18.03
C ALA A 817 45.43 55.82 -17.90
N ASP A 818 45.84 55.44 -16.69
CA ASP A 818 47.11 54.71 -16.45
C ASP A 818 47.14 53.35 -17.16
N SER A 819 45.98 52.69 -17.26
CA SER A 819 45.82 51.39 -17.90
C SER A 819 45.82 51.45 -19.43
N PHE A 820 45.77 52.65 -20.02
CA PHE A 820 45.50 52.87 -21.44
C PHE A 820 46.37 52.05 -22.40
N GLN A 821 47.69 51.98 -22.18
CA GLN A 821 48.60 51.25 -23.07
C GLN A 821 48.40 49.74 -23.00
N GLU A 822 48.12 49.19 -21.82
CA GLU A 822 47.91 47.75 -21.64
C GLU A 822 46.49 47.34 -22.05
N THR A 823 45.49 48.21 -21.87
CA THR A 823 44.17 48.07 -22.50
C THR A 823 44.28 48.09 -24.04
N LEU A 824 45.03 49.02 -24.65
CA LEU A 824 45.29 49.00 -26.11
C LEU A 824 46.01 47.73 -26.57
N CYS A 825 46.97 47.23 -25.80
CA CYS A 825 47.64 45.96 -26.10
C CYS A 825 46.66 44.78 -26.00
N SER A 826 45.77 44.79 -25.00
CA SER A 826 44.77 43.76 -24.79
C SER A 826 43.74 43.71 -25.92
N LEU A 827 43.22 44.87 -26.34
CA LEU A 827 42.27 45.01 -27.43
C LEU A 827 42.88 44.58 -28.79
N ARG A 828 44.14 44.93 -29.06
CA ARG A 828 44.86 44.47 -30.28
C ARG A 828 45.06 42.95 -30.30
N PHE A 829 45.42 42.35 -29.17
CA PHE A 829 45.53 40.89 -29.07
C PHE A 829 44.17 40.21 -29.29
N ALA A 830 43.13 40.70 -28.62
CA ALA A 830 41.77 40.20 -28.76
C ALA A 830 41.24 40.32 -30.20
N GLN A 831 41.56 41.41 -30.92
CA GLN A 831 41.19 41.57 -32.33
C GLN A 831 41.88 40.55 -33.25
N LYS A 832 43.13 40.15 -32.95
CA LYS A 832 43.83 39.05 -33.65
C LYS A 832 43.15 37.70 -33.40
N VAL A 833 42.61 37.47 -32.20
CA VAL A 833 41.82 36.28 -31.89
C VAL A 833 40.46 36.33 -32.60
N ASN A 834 39.82 37.51 -32.67
CA ASN A 834 38.50 37.68 -33.28
C ASN A 834 38.51 37.47 -34.82
N SER A 835 39.64 37.70 -35.48
CA SER A 835 39.79 37.37 -36.92
C SER A 835 40.06 35.88 -37.20
N CYS A 836 40.02 35.00 -36.19
CA CYS A 836 40.31 33.57 -36.32
C CYS A 836 39.09 32.75 -36.81
N GLN A 837 38.92 32.65 -38.13
CA GLN A 837 37.95 31.72 -38.72
C GLN A 837 38.51 30.30 -38.84
N ILE A 838 38.49 29.55 -37.72
CA ILE A 838 38.58 28.09 -37.76
C ILE A 838 37.41 27.58 -38.62
N GLY A 839 37.73 26.91 -39.73
CA GLY A 839 36.72 26.40 -40.67
C GLY A 839 35.88 25.30 -40.03
N THR A 840 34.61 25.22 -40.43
CA THR A 840 33.62 24.26 -39.91
C THR A 840 34.20 22.84 -39.86
N ALA A 841 34.09 22.21 -38.69
CA ALA A 841 34.73 20.94 -38.43
C ALA A 841 34.12 19.84 -39.30
N ARG A 842 34.87 19.37 -40.31
CA ARG A 842 34.44 18.23 -41.14
C ARG A 842 34.37 17.00 -40.24
N ARG A 843 33.14 16.58 -39.87
CA ARG A 843 32.88 15.44 -38.99
C ARG A 843 33.56 14.18 -39.54
N VAL A 844 34.71 13.82 -38.98
CA VAL A 844 35.31 12.50 -39.18
C VAL A 844 34.41 11.52 -38.45
N ALA A 845 33.52 10.87 -39.20
CA ALA A 845 32.54 9.95 -38.66
C ALA A 845 33.23 8.67 -38.13
N LYS A 846 33.71 8.74 -36.87
CA LYS A 846 33.51 7.60 -35.98
C LYS A 846 32.00 7.39 -35.92
N VAL A 847 31.57 6.20 -36.30
CA VAL A 847 30.14 5.87 -36.40
C VAL A 847 29.60 5.66 -34.99
N ASP A 848 28.90 6.67 -34.48
CA ASP A 848 27.87 6.43 -33.48
C ASP A 848 26.83 5.50 -34.13
N LEU A 849 26.66 4.29 -33.58
CA LEU A 849 25.95 3.17 -34.23
C LEU A 849 24.44 3.39 -34.44
N CYS A 850 23.91 4.56 -34.06
CA CYS A 850 22.50 4.93 -34.21
C CYS A 850 22.18 5.67 -35.54
N ALA A 851 23.16 6.03 -36.35
CA ALA A 851 22.95 6.80 -37.59
C ALA A 851 22.28 6.02 -38.76
N GLY A 852 21.79 4.80 -38.53
CA GLY A 852 21.25 3.91 -39.57
C GLY A 852 19.82 4.19 -40.03
N TYR A 853 19.04 4.98 -39.28
CA TYR A 853 17.57 5.09 -39.47
C TYR A 853 17.07 6.37 -40.17
N LEU A 854 17.95 7.29 -40.57
CA LEU A 854 17.55 8.57 -41.17
C LEU A 854 17.27 8.53 -42.69
N ASN A 855 17.16 7.34 -43.29
CA ASN A 855 17.08 7.15 -44.75
C ASN A 855 15.95 6.19 -45.21
N ASP A 856 14.87 6.03 -44.44
CA ASP A 856 13.69 5.27 -44.90
C ASP A 856 12.37 6.03 -44.71
N ALA A 857 12.12 6.98 -45.60
CA ALA A 857 10.88 7.75 -45.68
C ALA A 857 9.73 6.97 -46.36
N THR A 858 9.68 5.63 -46.27
CA THR A 858 8.67 4.79 -46.92
C THR A 858 7.88 3.87 -45.98
N ALA A 859 8.16 3.87 -44.67
CA ALA A 859 7.57 2.95 -43.70
C ALA A 859 6.11 3.24 -43.28
N THR A 860 5.56 4.43 -43.57
CA THR A 860 4.26 4.92 -43.05
C THR A 860 3.01 4.32 -43.71
N SER A 861 3.11 3.23 -44.47
CA SER A 861 1.96 2.63 -45.20
C SER A 861 1.62 1.18 -44.83
N ARG A 862 2.04 0.67 -43.65
CA ARG A 862 1.87 -0.75 -43.27
C ARG A 862 1.41 -1.02 -41.83
N LEU A 863 0.67 -0.10 -41.22
CA LEU A 863 0.00 -0.30 -39.92
C LEU A 863 -1.53 -0.10 -39.99
N TYR A 864 -2.12 -0.36 -41.16
CA TYR A 864 -3.56 -0.54 -41.34
C TYR A 864 -3.84 -1.78 -42.23
N SER A 865 -3.89 -2.95 -41.59
CA SER A 865 -4.39 -4.21 -42.15
C SER A 865 -4.75 -5.19 -41.03
#